data_AF-A0A8J7T953-F1
#
_entry.id   AF-A0A8J7T953-F1
#
_cell.length_a   1.000
_cell.length_b   1.000
_cell.length_c   1.000
_cell.angle_alpha   90.00
_cell.angle_beta   90.00
_cell.angle_gamma   90.00
#
_symmetry.space_group_name_H-M   'P 1'
#
loop_
_entity.id
_entity.type
_entity.pdbx_description
1 polymer ?
#
loop_
_entity_poly.entity_id
_entity_poly.type
_entity_poly.pdbx_seq_one_letter_code
_entity_poly.pdbx_strand_id
1 'polypeptide(L)'
;MVFFSPWVLFCLASYFCPVLIGVAAFNLDVEKPTVYSGPEGSYFGYSVDFHRPASDKNTMSVLVGAPKANTSQPGIVEGGAVYYCPWPPAESAQCAQVPFDTTNNRMIRVNGTRQPVEYKSNQWFGATVRTHRGKVVACAPLYHWRTLKLAREKDPVGTCYVAVQNFSAFAEYSPCRTMCPTSVGMILDVCPLTGDPDPEGQGFCQAGFSVDFTKEGDLVVGGPGSFYWQGQVITTGVAEILNGYSFKTLLREVKGEKQTGAAPDTYDDSYLGYSVAVGEFTGDSEQELIAGVPRGAHNFGYVAVINSTDLTFIQNFTGEQCHCFNLCLCILQMASYFGYTVAVSDLNGDGLDDVLVGAPLYMDREFESKPKEVGRVYIFLQEDALMFKDAIILSGTDVFGRFGSSIASLGDLNQDGYHDIAVGAPFAGEERRGRVLIYNGQGDGLKRQPSQVLEGAWASELVPAGFGFALRGDSDLDKNEYPDLIVGAFGVGKVVVYRARPVVTVEAQLHLNPMILNPENKTCRLQDTDTMVTWKSDGNFMLCVCSWIPCCEAITCVSPALNTELQLDWLKQKGAIKRVLFLDTHQHQHRLTFILKRRTPTKCQNFLVYLKDETEFRDKLTPISIGLNYSLDESTPLPGLSLKPILNYYRKSFLQEQAYILLDCGEDNMCIPDLKLAARMDREELTIGDDNLLMLTINAQNQGEGAYEAELYVLIPPQADYIGVERRNEALRRLNCEYRMENVTRMVVCDLGNPMLAETNISVGLRFSVQRLEEVGSDIRFDLQIKSSNKDNSNSNPVSLTINITSKADVDIRGVSHPAQIILPFPNWEPKEKPTKEEDIGPQVQHIYELHNKGPSGISNTLLEVGWPNRFKEEYLLYVFEIHTDGPIKCRTNSTLNPLDLEVSAREDTPELLGFLRNSTTPHERHKRDIRGSEPQNSKTLNCDNINCLMIACHIERLEKGQSAVVKVRSRLWAQTFLQRKNYPYSVNSTVSYKVMDMPYRIKPARLPQESKSIGTFVIWATPDVSFAIPLWVIILAILLGLLVLAILTLVMWKCGFFDRARPPKDDVSDREQLTSEKSTEA
;
A
#
# COMPACT_ATOMS: atom_id res chain seq x y z
N MET A 1 22.71 -17.03 -46.45
CA MET A 1 21.32 -17.43 -46.16
C MET A 1 20.42 -16.25 -46.48
N VAL A 2 19.33 -16.55 -47.17
CA VAL A 2 18.43 -15.61 -47.86
C VAL A 2 17.74 -14.66 -46.88
N PHE A 3 17.75 -13.36 -47.19
CA PHE A 3 16.93 -12.34 -46.52
C PHE A 3 15.45 -12.55 -46.84
N PHE A 4 14.60 -12.66 -45.83
CA PHE A 4 13.15 -12.48 -45.95
C PHE A 4 12.68 -11.25 -45.17
N SER A 5 11.79 -10.51 -45.82
CA SER A 5 11.20 -9.20 -45.49
C SER A 5 10.31 -9.20 -44.22
N PRO A 6 10.20 -8.07 -43.48
CA PRO A 6 9.45 -7.94 -42.23
C PRO A 6 7.92 -7.87 -42.38
N TRP A 7 7.36 -8.26 -43.52
CA TRP A 7 5.92 -8.16 -43.82
C TRP A 7 5.09 -9.38 -43.43
N VAL A 8 5.70 -10.48 -42.97
CA VAL A 8 5.00 -11.72 -42.63
C VAL A 8 4.68 -11.86 -41.13
N LEU A 9 5.31 -11.08 -40.25
CA LEU A 9 4.99 -11.10 -38.81
C LEU A 9 3.72 -10.33 -38.42
N PHE A 10 3.17 -9.50 -39.31
CA PHE A 10 1.99 -8.68 -39.00
C PHE A 10 0.64 -9.41 -39.19
N CYS A 11 0.62 -10.62 -39.77
CA CYS A 11 -0.62 -11.37 -40.01
C CYS A 11 -0.88 -12.53 -39.03
N LEU A 12 0.01 -12.81 -38.07
CA LEU A 12 -0.17 -13.88 -37.08
C LEU A 12 -0.43 -13.39 -35.64
N ALA A 13 -0.44 -12.08 -35.42
CA ALA A 13 -0.71 -11.47 -34.11
C ALA A 13 -2.18 -11.02 -33.92
N SER A 14 -3.09 -11.35 -34.84
CA SER A 14 -4.50 -10.90 -34.83
C SER A 14 -5.51 -11.96 -34.35
N TYR A 15 -5.04 -13.06 -33.72
CA TYR A 15 -5.91 -14.14 -33.22
C TYR A 15 -5.75 -14.49 -31.73
N PHE A 16 -5.25 -13.56 -30.92
CA PHE A 16 -5.41 -13.64 -29.47
C PHE A 16 -6.47 -12.62 -29.04
N CYS A 17 -7.74 -13.04 -29.13
CA CYS A 17 -8.84 -12.38 -28.47
C CYS A 17 -8.55 -12.46 -26.95
N PRO A 18 -8.39 -11.33 -26.24
CA PRO A 18 -8.34 -11.38 -24.79
C PRO A 18 -9.73 -11.82 -24.35
N VAL A 19 -9.83 -13.00 -23.76
CA VAL A 19 -11.02 -13.36 -22.99
C VAL A 19 -11.07 -12.35 -21.87
N LEU A 20 -11.92 -11.35 -22.03
CA LEU A 20 -12.33 -10.40 -21.00
C LEU A 20 -12.93 -11.23 -19.86
N ILE A 21 -12.09 -11.60 -18.90
CA ILE A 21 -12.58 -12.08 -17.62
C ILE A 21 -13.05 -10.83 -16.88
N GLY A 22 -14.28 -10.40 -17.18
CA GLY A 22 -15.00 -9.46 -16.34
C GLY A 22 -15.22 -10.14 -15.00
N VAL A 23 -14.42 -9.79 -14.01
CA VAL A 23 -14.57 -10.34 -12.66
C VAL A 23 -15.61 -9.47 -11.96
N ALA A 24 -16.75 -10.08 -11.64
CA ALA A 24 -17.93 -9.50 -11.01
C ALA A 24 -18.03 -9.95 -9.54
N ALA A 25 -18.34 -9.09 -8.58
CA ALA A 25 -18.69 -9.46 -7.22
C ALA A 25 -19.99 -10.08 -7.52
N PHE A 26 -19.92 -11.36 -7.28
CA PHE A 26 -20.60 -12.27 -8.15
C PHE A 26 -22.12 -12.04 -7.99
N ASN A 27 -22.54 -11.47 -6.85
CA ASN A 27 -23.91 -11.22 -6.53
C ASN A 27 -24.49 -9.82 -6.85
N LEU A 28 -23.78 -8.74 -7.18
CA LEU A 28 -24.51 -7.54 -7.66
C LEU A 28 -25.06 -7.76 -9.08
N ASP A 29 -26.35 -7.49 -9.28
CA ASP A 29 -27.00 -7.64 -10.58
C ASP A 29 -26.62 -6.52 -11.55
N VAL A 30 -25.93 -6.89 -12.61
CA VAL A 30 -25.49 -6.00 -13.69
C VAL A 30 -26.38 -6.11 -14.95
N GLU A 31 -27.29 -7.08 -15.02
CA GLU A 31 -28.12 -7.29 -16.23
C GLU A 31 -29.21 -6.22 -16.35
N LYS A 32 -29.86 -5.87 -15.23
CA LYS A 32 -30.98 -4.90 -15.19
C LYS A 32 -30.86 -3.94 -14.01
N PRO A 33 -29.77 -3.14 -13.92
CA PRO A 33 -29.65 -2.14 -12.88
C PRO A 33 -30.69 -1.03 -13.09
N THR A 34 -31.12 -0.39 -12.00
CA THR A 34 -32.03 0.76 -12.09
C THR A 34 -31.24 2.04 -12.28
N VAL A 35 -31.58 2.82 -13.29
CA VAL A 35 -30.87 4.06 -13.63
C VAL A 35 -31.78 5.27 -13.45
N TYR A 36 -31.38 6.18 -12.57
CA TYR A 36 -31.99 7.50 -12.43
C TYR A 36 -31.20 8.54 -13.23
N SER A 37 -31.89 9.47 -13.87
CA SER A 37 -31.27 10.55 -14.65
C SER A 37 -31.77 11.90 -14.16
N GLY A 38 -30.85 12.86 -14.04
CA GLY A 38 -31.17 14.25 -13.72
C GLY A 38 -30.96 15.19 -14.90
N PRO A 39 -31.14 16.51 -14.70
CA PRO A 39 -30.90 17.50 -15.74
C PRO A 39 -29.43 17.51 -16.20
N GLU A 40 -29.20 17.70 -17.49
CA GLU A 40 -27.86 17.78 -18.06
C GLU A 40 -27.06 18.95 -17.46
N GLY A 41 -25.76 18.75 -17.20
CA GLY A 41 -24.88 19.76 -16.60
C GLY A 41 -25.12 20.05 -15.11
N SER A 42 -26.18 19.50 -14.50
CA SER A 42 -26.50 19.73 -13.08
C SER A 42 -25.58 19.02 -12.08
N TYR A 43 -24.71 18.13 -12.56
CA TYR A 43 -23.92 17.19 -11.77
C TYR A 43 -24.77 16.26 -10.90
N PHE A 44 -25.94 15.86 -11.40
CA PHE A 44 -26.78 14.86 -10.74
C PHE A 44 -26.01 13.54 -10.51
N GLY A 45 -25.91 13.12 -9.26
CA GLY A 45 -25.10 11.97 -8.84
C GLY A 45 -23.73 12.34 -8.26
N TYR A 46 -23.50 13.62 -7.96
CA TYR A 46 -22.28 14.07 -7.27
C TYR A 46 -22.23 13.60 -5.81
N SER A 47 -23.38 13.49 -5.15
CA SER A 47 -23.54 12.83 -3.87
C SER A 47 -24.81 11.98 -3.88
N VAL A 48 -24.77 10.86 -3.16
CA VAL A 48 -25.87 9.88 -3.10
C VAL A 48 -26.00 9.34 -1.69
N ASP A 49 -27.24 9.06 -1.26
CA ASP A 49 -27.50 8.33 -0.02
C ASP A 49 -28.86 7.62 -0.07
N PHE A 50 -29.01 6.57 0.73
CA PHE A 50 -30.30 5.94 0.96
C PHE A 50 -31.16 6.81 1.88
N HIS A 51 -32.48 6.78 1.71
CA HIS A 51 -33.42 7.47 2.56
C HIS A 51 -34.54 6.54 3.01
N ARG A 52 -34.67 6.41 4.33
CA ARG A 52 -35.78 5.71 4.99
C ARG A 52 -36.64 6.72 5.76
N PRO A 53 -37.88 7.02 5.33
CA PRO A 53 -38.77 7.93 6.03
C PRO A 53 -39.10 7.44 7.43
N ALA A 54 -39.16 8.35 8.42
CA ALA A 54 -39.51 7.99 9.79
C ALA A 54 -40.98 7.53 9.94
N SER A 55 -41.88 8.01 9.06
CA SER A 55 -43.31 7.72 9.07
C SER A 55 -43.67 6.35 8.49
N ASP A 56 -42.87 5.83 7.56
CA ASP A 56 -43.09 4.54 6.92
C ASP A 56 -41.77 3.76 6.84
N LYS A 57 -41.59 2.84 7.80
CA LYS A 57 -40.41 1.97 7.87
C LYS A 57 -40.31 1.00 6.69
N ASN A 58 -41.38 0.85 5.91
CA ASN A 58 -41.44 -0.11 4.81
C ASN A 58 -41.02 0.46 3.46
N THR A 59 -40.85 1.76 3.32
CA THR A 59 -40.44 2.38 2.05
C THR A 59 -38.99 2.85 2.13
N MET A 60 -38.18 2.42 1.17
CA MET A 60 -36.84 2.95 0.96
C MET A 60 -36.84 3.83 -0.29
N SER A 61 -35.92 4.78 -0.39
CA SER A 61 -35.78 5.68 -1.53
C SER A 61 -34.33 6.13 -1.67
N VAL A 62 -34.00 6.76 -2.78
CA VAL A 62 -32.65 7.26 -3.05
C VAL A 62 -32.68 8.78 -3.06
N LEU A 63 -31.72 9.41 -2.37
CA LEU A 63 -31.47 10.84 -2.48
C LEU A 63 -30.25 11.10 -3.34
N VAL A 64 -30.36 12.08 -4.21
CA VAL A 64 -29.31 12.44 -5.15
C VAL A 64 -29.03 13.93 -5.11
N GLY A 65 -27.78 14.29 -4.84
CA GLY A 65 -27.28 15.65 -4.92
C GLY A 65 -26.93 16.05 -6.36
N ALA A 66 -27.29 17.27 -6.74
CA ALA A 66 -27.01 17.89 -8.02
C ALA A 66 -26.55 19.34 -7.81
N PRO A 67 -25.27 19.56 -7.46
CA PRO A 67 -24.75 20.85 -6.99
C PRO A 67 -24.84 22.00 -8.00
N LYS A 68 -24.97 21.70 -9.30
CA LYS A 68 -25.12 22.70 -10.37
C LYS A 68 -26.54 22.78 -10.93
N ALA A 69 -27.52 22.12 -10.30
CA ALA A 69 -28.90 22.20 -10.76
C ALA A 69 -29.44 23.64 -10.69
N ASN A 70 -30.15 24.04 -11.73
CA ASN A 70 -30.99 25.24 -11.67
C ASN A 70 -32.24 24.96 -10.82
N THR A 71 -32.68 25.96 -10.08
CA THR A 71 -33.79 25.86 -9.14
C THR A 71 -34.88 26.88 -9.45
N SER A 72 -36.02 26.78 -8.77
CA SER A 72 -37.09 27.79 -8.85
C SER A 72 -36.80 29.06 -8.02
N GLN A 73 -35.60 29.21 -7.46
CA GLN A 73 -35.24 30.37 -6.64
C GLN A 73 -35.12 31.63 -7.51
N PRO A 74 -35.81 32.73 -7.17
CA PRO A 74 -35.81 33.94 -8.00
C PRO A 74 -34.41 34.59 -8.08
N GLY A 75 -33.87 34.73 -9.30
CA GLY A 75 -32.60 35.43 -9.56
C GLY A 75 -31.34 34.66 -9.13
N ILE A 76 -31.46 33.36 -8.85
CA ILE A 76 -30.34 32.48 -8.49
C ILE A 76 -30.01 31.57 -9.69
N VAL A 77 -28.73 31.43 -10.00
CA VAL A 77 -28.23 30.60 -11.11
C VAL A 77 -27.37 29.49 -10.53
N GLU A 78 -27.58 28.25 -10.99
CA GLU A 78 -26.88 27.05 -10.50
C GLU A 78 -26.83 27.01 -8.95
N GLY A 79 -27.97 27.23 -8.32
CA GLY A 79 -28.09 27.21 -6.86
C GLY A 79 -27.82 25.81 -6.27
N GLY A 80 -27.99 24.76 -7.07
CA GLY A 80 -27.88 23.37 -6.65
C GLY A 80 -29.16 22.85 -6.02
N ALA A 81 -29.39 21.54 -6.10
CA ALA A 81 -30.59 20.89 -5.61
C ALA A 81 -30.31 19.48 -5.09
N VAL A 82 -31.24 18.97 -4.28
CA VAL A 82 -31.32 17.56 -3.92
C VAL A 82 -32.61 16.97 -4.48
N TYR A 83 -32.50 15.81 -5.08
CA TYR A 83 -33.60 15.08 -5.69
C TYR A 83 -33.95 13.85 -4.86
N TYR A 84 -35.25 13.61 -4.74
CA TYR A 84 -35.85 12.41 -4.16
C TYR A 84 -36.29 11.46 -5.28
N CYS A 85 -35.68 10.28 -5.31
CA CYS A 85 -35.95 9.23 -6.28
C CYS A 85 -36.68 8.08 -5.58
N PRO A 86 -37.97 7.85 -5.87
CA PRO A 86 -38.76 6.82 -5.19
C PRO A 86 -38.35 5.41 -5.63
N TRP A 87 -38.40 4.46 -4.68
CA TRP A 87 -38.25 3.03 -4.96
C TRP A 87 -39.51 2.25 -4.50
N PRO A 88 -40.07 1.34 -5.32
CA PRO A 88 -39.67 1.01 -6.69
C PRO A 88 -39.90 2.17 -7.67
N PRO A 89 -39.13 2.27 -8.76
CA PRO A 89 -39.28 3.34 -9.73
C PRO A 89 -40.67 3.26 -10.39
N ALA A 90 -41.36 4.39 -10.49
CA ALA A 90 -42.53 4.49 -11.38
C ALA A 90 -42.11 4.23 -12.84
N GLU A 91 -43.06 4.01 -13.76
CA GLU A 91 -42.80 3.71 -15.18
C GLU A 91 -41.82 4.68 -15.88
N SER A 92 -41.60 5.88 -15.34
CA SER A 92 -40.69 6.90 -15.87
C SER A 92 -39.41 7.18 -15.06
N ALA A 93 -39.11 6.43 -13.97
CA ALA A 93 -37.94 6.64 -13.09
C ALA A 93 -37.66 8.12 -12.74
N GLN A 94 -38.72 8.93 -12.59
CA GLN A 94 -38.59 10.38 -12.38
C GLN A 94 -38.28 10.68 -10.91
N CYS A 95 -37.20 11.44 -10.69
CA CYS A 95 -36.87 12.00 -9.39
C CYS A 95 -37.47 13.40 -9.24
N ALA A 96 -37.95 13.73 -8.04
CA ALA A 96 -38.53 15.03 -7.73
C ALA A 96 -37.56 15.89 -6.92
N GLN A 97 -37.47 17.18 -7.24
CA GLN A 97 -36.64 18.11 -6.46
C GLN A 97 -37.24 18.37 -5.07
N VAL A 98 -36.42 18.28 -4.03
CA VAL A 98 -36.81 18.58 -2.64
C VAL A 98 -36.72 20.09 -2.37
N PRO A 99 -37.79 20.75 -1.91
CA PRO A 99 -37.85 22.21 -1.76
C PRO A 99 -37.24 22.70 -0.43
N PHE A 100 -35.94 22.50 -0.21
CA PHE A 100 -35.23 22.95 1.00
C PHE A 100 -35.28 24.47 1.20
N ASP A 101 -34.99 25.23 0.14
CA ASP A 101 -35.08 26.69 0.13
C ASP A 101 -35.56 27.18 -1.24
N THR A 102 -36.64 27.97 -1.24
CA THR A 102 -37.24 28.57 -2.44
C THR A 102 -37.07 30.09 -2.49
N THR A 103 -36.36 30.66 -1.51
CA THR A 103 -36.18 32.10 -1.36
C THR A 103 -35.01 32.64 -2.18
N ASN A 104 -35.05 33.95 -2.48
CA ASN A 104 -33.93 34.66 -3.09
C ASN A 104 -32.85 35.01 -2.04
N ASN A 105 -31.84 35.77 -2.44
CA ASN A 105 -30.84 36.29 -1.52
C ASN A 105 -31.48 37.24 -0.49
N ARG A 106 -31.24 37.00 0.81
CA ARG A 106 -31.60 37.93 1.89
C ARG A 106 -30.91 39.29 1.70
N MET A 107 -31.66 40.36 1.91
CA MET A 107 -31.24 41.75 1.72
C MET A 107 -31.23 42.52 3.04
N ILE A 108 -30.22 43.34 3.28
CA ILE A 108 -30.16 44.30 4.39
C ILE A 108 -30.09 45.73 3.88
N ARG A 109 -30.38 46.69 4.76
CA ARG A 109 -30.17 48.11 4.49
C ARG A 109 -28.84 48.55 5.10
N VAL A 110 -27.88 48.92 4.25
CA VAL A 110 -26.62 49.56 4.65
C VAL A 110 -26.58 50.95 4.01
N ASN A 111 -26.41 52.00 4.81
CA ASN A 111 -26.39 53.41 4.35
C ASN A 111 -27.55 53.78 3.41
N GLY A 112 -28.78 53.35 3.73
CA GLY A 112 -30.00 53.66 2.96
C GLY A 112 -30.20 52.83 1.68
N THR A 113 -29.20 52.06 1.24
CA THR A 113 -29.31 51.17 0.06
C THR A 113 -29.59 49.72 0.47
N ARG A 114 -30.51 49.05 -0.24
CA ARG A 114 -30.74 47.60 -0.07
C ARG A 114 -29.64 46.83 -0.79
N GLN A 115 -28.89 46.03 -0.07
CA GLN A 115 -27.79 45.23 -0.61
C GLN A 115 -27.94 43.77 -0.14
N PRO A 116 -27.51 42.78 -0.96
CA PRO A 116 -27.54 41.38 -0.58
C PRO A 116 -26.51 41.09 0.53
N VAL A 117 -26.86 40.16 1.42
CA VAL A 117 -25.98 39.66 2.50
C VAL A 117 -25.52 38.24 2.24
N GLU A 118 -26.28 37.50 1.45
CA GLU A 118 -25.96 36.14 1.05
C GLU A 118 -25.99 36.05 -0.46
N TYR A 119 -25.22 35.10 -1.00
CA TYR A 119 -25.18 34.83 -2.42
C TYR A 119 -25.31 33.33 -2.65
N LYS A 120 -26.49 32.92 -3.11
CA LYS A 120 -26.83 31.52 -3.35
C LYS A 120 -26.46 31.02 -4.75
N SER A 121 -26.14 31.92 -5.69
CA SER A 121 -25.74 31.49 -7.04
C SER A 121 -24.38 30.78 -7.00
N ASN A 122 -24.28 29.61 -7.65
CA ASN A 122 -23.11 28.74 -7.63
C ASN A 122 -22.69 28.27 -6.21
N GLN A 123 -23.64 28.19 -5.26
CA GLN A 123 -23.34 27.79 -3.88
C GLN A 123 -23.04 26.28 -3.72
N TRP A 124 -23.29 25.48 -4.76
CA TRP A 124 -23.10 24.02 -4.77
C TRP A 124 -23.99 23.27 -3.76
N PHE A 125 -25.27 23.67 -3.63
CA PHE A 125 -26.19 22.96 -2.75
C PHE A 125 -26.47 21.54 -3.24
N GLY A 126 -26.28 20.54 -2.37
CA GLY A 126 -26.31 19.13 -2.73
C GLY A 126 -24.96 18.55 -3.11
N ALA A 127 -23.85 19.28 -2.87
CA ALA A 127 -22.51 18.71 -2.98
C ALA A 127 -22.30 17.57 -1.97
N THR A 128 -22.91 17.68 -0.79
CA THR A 128 -22.97 16.63 0.22
C THR A 128 -24.41 16.38 0.62
N VAL A 129 -24.77 15.10 0.75
CA VAL A 129 -26.07 14.64 1.23
C VAL A 129 -25.83 13.44 2.15
N ARG A 130 -26.42 13.50 3.36
CA ARG A 130 -26.39 12.42 4.33
C ARG A 130 -27.74 12.24 4.99
N THR A 131 -28.07 11.01 5.35
CA THR A 131 -29.27 10.69 6.11
C THR A 131 -28.98 9.90 7.36
N HIS A 132 -29.81 10.10 8.38
CA HIS A 132 -29.78 9.31 9.60
C HIS A 132 -31.19 9.22 10.20
N ARG A 133 -31.74 8.01 10.27
CA ARG A 133 -33.07 7.71 10.87
C ARG A 133 -34.20 8.66 10.43
N GLY A 134 -34.25 8.97 9.14
CA GLY A 134 -35.27 9.85 8.53
C GLY A 134 -34.99 11.36 8.62
N LYS A 135 -33.90 11.77 9.28
CA LYS A 135 -33.32 13.12 9.18
C LYS A 135 -32.42 13.16 7.94
N VAL A 136 -32.42 14.28 7.23
CA VAL A 136 -31.59 14.48 6.03
C VAL A 136 -30.82 15.79 6.17
N VAL A 137 -29.54 15.78 5.83
CA VAL A 137 -28.72 16.98 5.75
C VAL A 137 -28.18 17.10 4.34
N ALA A 138 -28.28 18.31 3.79
CA ALA A 138 -27.70 18.68 2.51
C ALA A 138 -26.97 20.02 2.65
N CYS A 139 -25.77 20.13 2.08
CA CYS A 139 -24.96 21.34 2.23
C CYS A 139 -24.57 22.00 0.91
N ALA A 140 -24.22 23.27 1.03
CA ALA A 140 -23.74 24.19 0.00
C ALA A 140 -22.38 24.75 0.46
N PRO A 141 -21.26 24.04 0.20
CA PRO A 141 -19.94 24.44 0.69
C PRO A 141 -19.45 25.77 0.10
N LEU A 142 -19.92 26.14 -1.10
CA LEU A 142 -19.58 27.40 -1.78
C LEU A 142 -20.63 28.48 -1.55
N TYR A 143 -21.51 28.34 -0.55
CA TYR A 143 -22.39 29.41 -0.13
C TYR A 143 -21.56 30.58 0.39
N HIS A 144 -21.78 31.76 -0.20
CA HIS A 144 -21.05 32.96 0.21
C HIS A 144 -21.90 33.87 1.08
N TRP A 145 -21.24 34.40 2.09
CA TRP A 145 -21.76 35.36 3.03
C TRP A 145 -21.03 36.68 2.90
N ARG A 146 -21.75 37.77 3.12
CA ARG A 146 -21.16 39.09 3.22
C ARG A 146 -21.10 39.53 4.66
N THR A 147 -19.90 39.86 5.11
CA THR A 147 -19.68 40.47 6.41
C THR A 147 -20.29 41.86 6.50
N LEU A 148 -20.72 42.27 7.71
CA LEU A 148 -21.23 43.62 7.96
C LEU A 148 -20.10 44.66 8.13
N LYS A 149 -18.85 44.30 7.80
CA LYS A 149 -17.69 45.20 7.82
C LYS A 149 -17.84 46.31 6.73
N LEU A 150 -17.08 47.40 6.87
CA LEU A 150 -17.08 48.51 5.90
C LEU A 150 -16.55 48.09 4.52
N ALA A 151 -15.63 47.11 4.46
CA ALA A 151 -15.17 46.47 3.24
C ALA A 151 -16.21 45.45 2.75
N ARG A 152 -16.47 45.44 1.43
CA ARG A 152 -17.42 44.49 0.81
C ARG A 152 -16.69 43.19 0.50
N GLU A 153 -16.62 42.29 1.46
CA GLU A 153 -16.05 40.95 1.26
C GLU A 153 -17.16 39.91 1.08
N LYS A 154 -16.85 38.88 0.31
CA LYS A 154 -17.77 37.82 -0.10
C LYS A 154 -17.06 36.50 0.21
N ASP A 155 -17.36 35.97 1.38
CA ASP A 155 -16.57 34.90 1.99
C ASP A 155 -17.34 33.57 1.93
N PRO A 156 -16.72 32.49 1.45
CA PRO A 156 -17.38 31.19 1.28
C PRO A 156 -17.47 30.43 2.61
N VAL A 157 -18.32 30.91 3.53
CA VAL A 157 -18.50 30.30 4.86
C VAL A 157 -19.13 28.91 4.81
N GLY A 158 -19.93 28.61 3.77
CA GLY A 158 -20.70 27.37 3.65
C GLY A 158 -21.97 27.33 4.52
N THR A 159 -22.95 26.53 4.10
CA THR A 159 -24.20 26.32 4.86
C THR A 159 -24.80 24.95 4.60
N CYS A 160 -25.51 24.42 5.59
CA CYS A 160 -26.25 23.17 5.52
C CYS A 160 -27.73 23.40 5.83
N TYR A 161 -28.59 22.58 5.24
CA TYR A 161 -30.00 22.51 5.57
C TYR A 161 -30.33 21.12 6.10
N VAL A 162 -30.93 21.09 7.29
CA VAL A 162 -31.45 19.89 7.93
C VAL A 162 -32.94 19.78 7.61
N ALA A 163 -33.35 18.70 6.98
CA ALA A 163 -34.76 18.34 6.78
C ALA A 163 -35.18 17.24 7.77
N VAL A 164 -36.36 17.42 8.35
CA VAL A 164 -36.99 16.45 9.25
C VAL A 164 -38.46 16.25 8.87
N GLN A 165 -39.12 15.28 9.51
CA GLN A 165 -40.55 14.99 9.30
C GLN A 165 -40.90 14.72 7.82
N ASN A 166 -40.05 13.98 7.10
CA ASN A 166 -40.25 13.66 5.68
C ASN A 166 -40.38 14.91 4.79
N PHE A 167 -39.40 15.82 4.90
CA PHE A 167 -39.30 17.07 4.13
C PHE A 167 -40.43 18.09 4.37
N SER A 168 -41.12 18.03 5.51
CA SER A 168 -42.12 19.06 5.88
C SER A 168 -41.53 20.22 6.69
N ALA A 169 -40.38 20.01 7.35
CA ALA A 169 -39.73 21.00 8.18
C ALA A 169 -38.22 21.07 7.88
N PHE A 170 -37.70 22.30 7.82
CA PHE A 170 -36.32 22.59 7.44
C PHE A 170 -35.68 23.57 8.42
N ALA A 171 -34.39 23.37 8.71
CA ALA A 171 -33.57 24.29 9.47
C ALA A 171 -32.22 24.51 8.79
N GLU A 172 -31.85 25.77 8.62
CA GLU A 172 -30.52 26.19 8.16
C GLU A 172 -29.53 26.15 9.33
N TYR A 173 -28.40 25.47 9.12
CA TYR A 173 -27.25 25.38 10.01
C TYR A 173 -26.01 25.87 9.26
N SER A 174 -25.37 26.92 9.76
CA SER A 174 -24.20 27.55 9.14
C SER A 174 -23.26 28.00 10.26
N PRO A 175 -22.49 27.06 10.85
CA PRO A 175 -21.73 27.33 12.07
C PRO A 175 -20.60 28.34 11.83
N CYS A 176 -19.96 28.28 10.66
CA CYS A 176 -18.90 29.21 10.28
C CYS A 176 -19.39 30.61 9.86
N ARG A 177 -20.72 30.86 9.88
CA ARG A 177 -21.28 32.20 9.67
C ARG A 177 -21.28 32.98 10.97
N THR A 178 -20.09 33.40 11.37
CA THR A 178 -19.86 34.20 12.58
C THR A 178 -19.65 35.68 12.24
N MET A 179 -19.71 36.53 13.25
CA MET A 179 -19.41 37.95 13.10
C MET A 179 -18.77 38.48 14.39
N CYS A 180 -17.67 39.20 14.25
CA CYS A 180 -17.10 39.89 15.39
C CYS A 180 -17.91 41.17 15.69
N PRO A 181 -18.32 41.43 16.95
CA PRO A 181 -19.03 42.64 17.33
C PRO A 181 -18.08 43.84 17.41
N THR A 182 -17.53 44.29 16.28
CA THR A 182 -16.80 45.56 16.24
C THR A 182 -17.71 46.65 15.68
N SER A 183 -18.32 47.44 16.58
CA SER A 183 -18.50 48.90 16.45
C SER A 183 -19.65 49.49 17.30
N VAL A 184 -19.50 49.55 18.63
CA VAL A 184 -20.04 50.70 19.40
C VAL A 184 -19.08 51.09 20.53
N GLY A 185 -18.14 51.98 20.22
CA GLY A 185 -17.42 52.78 21.21
C GLY A 185 -16.23 52.11 21.90
N MET A 186 -15.04 52.71 21.73
CA MET A 186 -13.84 52.63 22.59
C MET A 186 -13.78 51.48 23.60
N ILE A 187 -13.26 50.33 23.16
CA ILE A 187 -12.22 49.49 23.79
C ILE A 187 -11.89 48.41 22.74
N LEU A 188 -10.60 48.17 22.50
CA LEU A 188 -10.10 47.08 21.66
C LEU A 188 -10.35 45.75 22.40
N ASP A 189 -11.55 45.19 22.28
CA ASP A 189 -11.77 43.79 22.64
C ASP A 189 -11.37 42.91 21.45
N VAL A 190 -10.36 42.07 21.69
CA VAL A 190 -9.81 41.08 20.76
C VAL A 190 -10.93 40.10 20.36
N CYS A 191 -11.21 39.98 19.07
CA CYS A 191 -12.11 38.94 18.56
C CYS A 191 -11.50 37.56 18.90
N PRO A 192 -12.25 36.62 19.48
CA PRO A 192 -11.84 35.21 19.44
C PRO A 192 -11.65 34.83 17.96
N LEU A 193 -10.58 34.12 17.60
CA LEU A 193 -10.32 33.69 16.21
C LEU A 193 -11.50 32.92 15.60
N THR A 194 -12.28 32.21 16.43
CA THR A 194 -13.52 31.52 16.04
C THR A 194 -14.66 32.45 15.62
N GLY A 195 -14.57 33.76 15.87
CA GLY A 195 -15.57 34.76 15.51
C GLY A 195 -15.11 35.75 14.44
N ASP A 196 -13.88 35.63 13.93
CA ASP A 196 -13.36 36.51 12.89
C ASP A 196 -13.80 36.02 11.50
N PRO A 197 -14.47 36.85 10.69
CA PRO A 197 -14.82 36.46 9.33
C PRO A 197 -13.68 36.62 8.31
N ASP A 198 -12.47 37.04 8.72
CA ASP A 198 -11.29 37.12 7.86
C ASP A 198 -10.66 35.72 7.63
N PRO A 199 -9.67 35.56 6.73
CA PRO A 199 -8.96 34.29 6.55
C PRO A 199 -8.34 33.72 7.84
N GLU A 200 -8.03 34.59 8.81
CA GLU A 200 -7.54 34.24 10.15
C GLU A 200 -8.56 33.48 10.99
N GLY A 201 -9.85 33.58 10.66
CA GLY A 201 -10.95 32.91 11.36
C GLY A 201 -11.72 31.96 10.44
N GLN A 202 -13.04 32.16 10.30
CA GLN A 202 -13.94 31.19 9.67
C GLN A 202 -14.56 31.65 8.33
N GLY A 203 -14.15 32.80 7.79
CA GLY A 203 -14.72 33.35 6.55
C GLY A 203 -14.67 32.38 5.36
N PHE A 204 -13.59 31.62 5.25
CA PHE A 204 -13.34 30.65 4.17
C PHE A 204 -13.64 29.21 4.55
N CYS A 205 -14.31 28.98 5.69
CA CYS A 205 -14.53 27.65 6.26
C CYS A 205 -15.10 26.60 5.27
N GLN A 206 -16.01 27.00 4.38
CA GLN A 206 -16.71 26.09 3.47
C GLN A 206 -17.43 24.94 4.20
N ALA A 207 -18.09 25.25 5.33
CA ALA A 207 -18.78 24.28 6.16
C ALA A 207 -19.76 23.41 5.34
N GLY A 208 -19.70 22.10 5.56
CA GLY A 208 -20.50 21.12 4.84
C GLY A 208 -19.80 20.53 3.61
N PHE A 209 -18.50 20.80 3.45
CA PHE A 209 -17.67 20.16 2.44
C PHE A 209 -17.66 18.63 2.59
N SER A 210 -17.65 18.17 3.84
CA SER A 210 -17.90 16.78 4.21
C SER A 210 -18.82 16.73 5.43
N VAL A 211 -19.65 15.69 5.51
CA VAL A 211 -20.65 15.53 6.57
C VAL A 211 -20.83 14.06 6.89
N ASP A 212 -21.03 13.74 8.17
CA ASP A 212 -21.51 12.42 8.61
C ASP A 212 -22.35 12.52 9.91
N PHE A 213 -22.91 11.39 10.33
CA PHE A 213 -23.68 11.27 11.57
C PHE A 213 -23.09 10.23 12.52
N THR A 214 -23.08 10.54 13.82
CA THR A 214 -22.82 9.54 14.87
C THR A 214 -24.00 8.57 15.02
N LYS A 215 -23.81 7.46 15.74
CA LYS A 215 -24.85 6.47 16.07
C LYS A 215 -26.01 7.09 16.87
N GLU A 216 -25.73 8.11 17.67
CA GLU A 216 -26.69 8.90 18.47
C GLU A 216 -27.47 9.89 17.59
N GLY A 217 -26.95 10.19 16.40
CA GLY A 217 -27.54 11.09 15.42
C GLY A 217 -27.13 12.55 15.59
N ASP A 218 -25.95 12.79 16.18
CA ASP A 218 -25.27 14.09 16.17
C ASP A 218 -24.59 14.30 14.82
N LEU A 219 -24.57 15.56 14.39
CA LEU A 219 -24.09 15.96 13.08
C LEU A 219 -22.63 16.35 13.14
N VAL A 220 -21.80 15.74 12.31
CA VAL A 220 -20.37 16.05 12.16
C VAL A 220 -20.17 16.77 10.83
N VAL A 221 -19.55 17.95 10.86
CA VAL A 221 -19.36 18.82 9.70
C VAL A 221 -17.89 19.18 9.54
N GLY A 222 -17.33 18.89 8.36
CA GLY A 222 -16.00 19.33 7.96
C GLY A 222 -16.02 20.69 7.25
N GLY A 223 -15.05 21.54 7.60
CA GLY A 223 -14.83 22.87 7.03
C GLY A 223 -13.35 23.09 6.73
N PRO A 224 -12.84 22.67 5.55
CA PRO A 224 -11.40 22.64 5.26
C PRO A 224 -10.73 24.01 5.13
N GLY A 225 -11.48 25.11 5.06
CA GLY A 225 -10.92 26.45 4.82
C GLY A 225 -10.82 27.38 6.03
N SER A 226 -11.19 26.92 7.23
CA SER A 226 -11.03 27.72 8.46
C SER A 226 -9.56 27.91 8.81
N PHE A 227 -9.22 29.06 9.43
CA PHE A 227 -7.91 29.42 9.95
C PHE A 227 -6.79 29.24 8.90
N TYR A 228 -6.72 30.10 7.89
CA TYR A 228 -5.78 29.97 6.76
C TYR A 228 -5.73 28.56 6.16
N TRP A 229 -6.90 27.98 5.94
CA TRP A 229 -7.03 26.62 5.40
C TRP A 229 -6.35 25.52 6.23
N GLN A 230 -6.11 25.73 7.52
CA GLN A 230 -5.84 24.65 8.48
C GLN A 230 -6.98 23.62 8.43
N GLY A 231 -8.21 24.12 8.41
CA GLY A 231 -9.45 23.34 8.40
C GLY A 231 -10.02 23.11 9.79
N GLN A 232 -11.26 22.63 9.85
CA GLN A 232 -12.02 22.52 11.09
C GLN A 232 -13.02 21.35 11.04
N VAL A 233 -13.27 20.75 12.20
CA VAL A 233 -14.36 19.80 12.42
C VAL A 233 -15.30 20.36 13.48
N ILE A 234 -16.60 20.30 13.22
CA ILE A 234 -17.66 20.86 14.06
C ILE A 234 -18.70 19.77 14.32
N THR A 235 -19.13 19.60 15.57
CA THR A 235 -20.15 18.64 15.97
C THR A 235 -21.27 19.28 16.79
N THR A 236 -22.52 18.89 16.55
CA THR A 236 -23.70 19.37 17.30
C THR A 236 -24.89 18.43 17.16
N GLY A 237 -25.79 18.44 18.14
CA GLY A 237 -27.02 17.66 18.08
C GLY A 237 -28.08 18.26 17.16
N VAL A 238 -28.72 17.44 16.32
CA VAL A 238 -29.78 17.90 15.40
C VAL A 238 -30.95 18.57 16.14
N ALA A 239 -31.27 18.11 17.36
CA ALA A 239 -32.32 18.72 18.18
C ALA A 239 -31.97 20.15 18.60
N GLU A 240 -30.70 20.44 18.86
CA GLU A 240 -30.20 21.76 19.25
C GLU A 240 -30.28 22.75 18.08
N ILE A 241 -29.92 22.29 16.87
CA ILE A 241 -30.10 23.06 15.63
C ILE A 241 -31.56 23.49 15.46
N LEU A 242 -32.51 22.56 15.64
CA LEU A 242 -33.94 22.83 15.48
C LEU A 242 -34.48 23.77 16.56
N ASN A 243 -34.10 23.57 17.82
CA ASN A 243 -34.54 24.42 18.93
C ASN A 243 -33.99 25.85 18.83
N GLY A 244 -32.77 26.02 18.30
CA GLY A 244 -32.14 27.31 18.07
C GLY A 244 -32.60 28.03 16.78
N TYR A 245 -33.42 27.40 15.95
CA TYR A 245 -33.74 27.90 14.62
C TYR A 245 -34.74 29.09 14.64
N SER A 246 -34.35 30.22 14.03
CA SER A 246 -35.23 31.39 13.85
C SER A 246 -34.95 32.11 12.53
N PHE A 247 -35.96 32.23 11.66
CA PHE A 247 -35.87 32.93 10.37
C PHE A 247 -35.42 34.41 10.47
N LYS A 248 -35.54 35.04 11.65
CA LYS A 248 -35.19 36.45 11.84
C LYS A 248 -33.74 36.68 12.25
N THR A 249 -33.09 35.67 12.84
CA THR A 249 -31.75 35.79 13.41
C THR A 249 -30.73 35.15 12.46
N LEU A 250 -29.88 35.99 11.84
CA LEU A 250 -28.91 35.58 10.82
C LEU A 250 -27.64 34.94 11.43
N LEU A 251 -27.13 35.50 12.52
CA LEU A 251 -25.98 34.98 13.27
C LEU A 251 -26.49 34.19 14.46
N ARG A 252 -26.03 32.95 14.65
CA ARG A 252 -26.58 32.06 15.69
C ARG A 252 -25.46 31.27 16.36
N GLU A 253 -25.55 31.20 17.68
CA GLU A 253 -24.78 30.26 18.48
C GLU A 253 -25.71 29.11 18.86
N VAL A 254 -25.36 27.89 18.45
CA VAL A 254 -26.07 26.68 18.84
C VAL A 254 -25.52 26.23 20.19
N LYS A 255 -26.39 26.09 21.20
CA LYS A 255 -25.97 25.59 22.51
C LYS A 255 -25.55 24.13 22.38
N GLY A 256 -24.37 23.78 22.87
CA GLY A 256 -23.84 22.41 22.81
C GLY A 256 -22.94 22.14 21.60
N GLU A 257 -22.81 23.10 20.68
CA GLU A 257 -21.87 23.01 19.56
C GLU A 257 -20.42 22.94 20.03
N LYS A 258 -19.66 22.02 19.45
CA LYS A 258 -18.23 21.84 19.70
C LYS A 258 -17.48 21.99 18.38
N GLN A 259 -16.33 22.64 18.43
CA GLN A 259 -15.49 22.88 17.25
C GLN A 259 -13.99 22.81 17.58
N THR A 260 -13.18 22.35 16.63
CA THR A 260 -11.71 22.42 16.76
C THR A 260 -11.24 23.87 16.70
N GLY A 261 -10.16 24.20 17.41
CA GLY A 261 -9.57 25.54 17.46
C GLY A 261 -8.44 25.78 16.45
N ALA A 262 -8.00 27.03 16.34
CA ALA A 262 -6.86 27.43 15.52
C ALA A 262 -5.54 26.87 16.07
N ALA A 263 -4.65 26.44 15.18
CA ALA A 263 -3.33 25.93 15.46
C ALA A 263 -2.23 26.92 14.98
N PRO A 264 -0.94 26.67 15.29
CA PRO A 264 0.16 27.47 14.73
C PRO A 264 0.21 27.42 13.20
N ASP A 265 0.83 28.44 12.60
CA ASP A 265 1.01 28.65 11.16
C ASP A 265 1.63 27.45 10.40
N THR A 266 2.36 26.58 11.11
CA THR A 266 2.88 25.31 10.55
C THR A 266 1.78 24.37 10.03
N TYR A 267 0.53 24.55 10.47
CA TYR A 267 -0.62 23.73 10.07
C TYR A 267 -1.47 24.40 8.98
N ASP A 268 -1.14 25.60 8.52
CA ASP A 268 -1.85 26.28 7.44
C ASP A 268 -1.86 25.41 6.17
N ASP A 269 -2.87 25.61 5.32
CA ASP A 269 -3.05 24.85 4.07
C ASP A 269 -3.19 23.32 4.22
N SER A 270 -3.59 22.82 5.39
CA SER A 270 -3.70 21.37 5.67
C SER A 270 -5.02 20.72 5.23
N TYR A 271 -6.12 21.48 5.21
CA TYR A 271 -7.48 21.06 4.85
C TYR A 271 -8.10 20.01 5.79
N LEU A 272 -7.98 20.18 7.11
CA LEU A 272 -8.69 19.35 8.09
C LEU A 272 -10.21 19.36 7.84
N GLY A 273 -10.83 18.18 7.81
CA GLY A 273 -12.26 18.04 7.53
C GLY A 273 -12.58 18.00 6.03
N TYR A 274 -11.58 17.76 5.17
CA TYR A 274 -11.81 17.47 3.75
C TYR A 274 -12.70 16.24 3.56
N SER A 275 -12.50 15.21 4.38
CA SER A 275 -13.38 14.07 4.53
C SER A 275 -13.59 13.78 6.02
N VAL A 276 -14.77 13.27 6.37
CA VAL A 276 -15.10 12.89 7.75
C VAL A 276 -15.79 11.53 7.77
N ALA A 277 -15.56 10.78 8.84
CA ALA A 277 -16.25 9.54 9.20
C ALA A 277 -16.32 9.41 10.73
N VAL A 278 -17.04 8.42 11.22
CA VAL A 278 -17.19 8.14 12.66
C VAL A 278 -16.96 6.65 12.93
N GLY A 279 -16.40 6.32 14.08
CA GLY A 279 -16.08 4.94 14.47
C GLY A 279 -15.67 4.84 15.93
N GLU A 280 -15.57 3.63 16.46
CA GLU A 280 -15.13 3.33 17.83
C GLU A 280 -13.68 2.86 17.83
N PHE A 281 -12.75 3.60 18.46
CA PHE A 281 -11.32 3.26 18.49
C PHE A 281 -10.72 3.21 19.89
N THR A 282 -11.37 3.78 20.91
CA THR A 282 -10.84 3.88 22.27
C THR A 282 -11.29 2.74 23.19
N GLY A 283 -12.33 1.99 22.82
CA GLY A 283 -12.86 0.86 23.58
C GLY A 283 -13.80 1.26 24.71
N ASP A 284 -14.24 2.51 24.76
CA ASP A 284 -15.19 3.03 25.74
C ASP A 284 -16.65 3.01 25.26
N SER A 285 -16.88 2.54 24.03
CA SER A 285 -18.18 2.49 23.35
C SER A 285 -18.76 3.87 22.97
N GLU A 286 -17.98 4.94 23.07
CA GLU A 286 -18.28 6.25 22.48
C GLU A 286 -17.57 6.44 21.14
N GLN A 287 -18.32 6.80 20.09
CA GLN A 287 -17.69 6.98 18.78
C GLN A 287 -16.81 8.23 18.74
N GLU A 288 -15.59 8.04 18.25
CA GLU A 288 -14.68 9.09 17.83
C GLU A 288 -14.97 9.59 16.41
N LEU A 289 -14.45 10.77 16.12
CA LEU A 289 -14.51 11.41 14.81
C LEU A 289 -13.19 11.15 14.08
N ILE A 290 -13.29 10.76 12.81
CA ILE A 290 -12.15 10.67 11.91
C ILE A 290 -12.23 11.80 10.89
N ALA A 291 -11.11 12.50 10.69
CA ALA A 291 -11.01 13.56 9.69
C ALA A 291 -9.77 13.40 8.80
N GLY A 292 -9.97 13.47 7.49
CA GLY A 292 -8.89 13.50 6.51
C GLY A 292 -8.25 14.88 6.40
N VAL A 293 -6.91 14.90 6.35
CA VAL A 293 -6.07 16.10 6.26
C VAL A 293 -5.08 15.95 5.09
N PRO A 294 -5.57 16.00 3.83
CA PRO A 294 -4.80 15.55 2.66
C PRO A 294 -3.57 16.37 2.31
N ARG A 295 -3.49 17.62 2.78
CA ARG A 295 -2.33 18.49 2.57
C ARG A 295 -1.47 18.68 3.81
N GLY A 296 -1.87 18.08 4.93
CA GLY A 296 -1.13 18.10 6.18
C GLY A 296 0.24 17.44 6.07
N ALA A 297 1.11 17.75 7.03
CA ALA A 297 2.49 17.24 7.07
C ALA A 297 3.21 17.48 5.72
N HIS A 298 3.31 18.73 5.27
CA HIS A 298 3.98 19.09 4.00
C HIS A 298 3.45 18.37 2.75
N ASN A 299 2.12 18.20 2.64
CA ASN A 299 1.44 17.44 1.58
C ASN A 299 1.71 15.93 1.55
N PHE A 300 2.24 15.33 2.61
CA PHE A 300 2.17 13.86 2.75
C PHE A 300 0.73 13.40 2.96
N GLY A 301 -0.07 14.22 3.66
CA GLY A 301 -1.42 13.89 4.05
C GLY A 301 -1.43 12.97 5.26
N TYR A 302 -2.40 13.18 6.15
CA TYR A 302 -2.66 12.30 7.29
C TYR A 302 -4.15 12.24 7.58
N VAL A 303 -4.55 11.28 8.41
CA VAL A 303 -5.92 11.16 8.93
C VAL A 303 -5.85 11.25 10.44
N ALA A 304 -6.67 12.11 11.03
CA ALA A 304 -6.71 12.36 12.47
C ALA A 304 -7.91 11.67 13.12
N VAL A 305 -7.68 10.98 14.23
CA VAL A 305 -8.69 10.51 15.16
C VAL A 305 -8.89 11.58 16.24
N ILE A 306 -10.13 11.99 16.43
CA ILE A 306 -10.52 13.13 17.27
C ILE A 306 -11.61 12.65 18.25
N ASN A 307 -11.43 12.95 19.53
CA ASN A 307 -12.42 12.63 20.55
C ASN A 307 -13.73 13.42 20.32
N SER A 308 -14.88 12.76 20.34
CA SER A 308 -16.17 13.44 20.11
C SER A 308 -16.64 14.30 21.29
N THR A 309 -16.11 14.09 22.49
CA THR A 309 -16.52 14.80 23.70
C THR A 309 -15.86 16.18 23.84
N ASP A 310 -14.55 16.27 23.61
CA ASP A 310 -13.75 17.49 23.80
C ASP A 310 -13.02 17.97 22.52
N LEU A 311 -13.12 17.23 21.42
CA LEU A 311 -12.45 17.49 20.14
C LEU A 311 -10.92 17.54 20.23
N THR A 312 -10.34 16.81 21.18
CA THR A 312 -8.90 16.62 21.26
C THR A 312 -8.42 15.60 20.24
N PHE A 313 -7.20 15.82 19.72
CA PHE A 313 -6.55 14.89 18.79
C PHE A 313 -5.94 13.71 19.56
N ILE A 314 -6.30 12.49 19.17
CA ILE A 314 -5.87 11.25 19.85
C ILE A 314 -4.67 10.65 19.12
N GLN A 315 -4.85 10.33 17.83
CA GLN A 315 -3.88 9.60 17.02
C GLN A 315 -3.97 10.03 15.56
N ASN A 316 -2.84 9.97 14.85
CA ASN A 316 -2.77 10.27 13.43
C ASN A 316 -2.30 9.04 12.64
N PHE A 317 -2.98 8.74 11.54
CA PHE A 317 -2.54 7.76 10.55
C PHE A 317 -1.82 8.46 9.40
N THR A 318 -0.72 7.88 8.96
CA THR A 318 0.02 8.29 7.77
C THR A 318 0.14 7.13 6.80
N GLY A 319 0.00 7.38 5.50
CA GLY A 319 -0.10 6.32 4.49
C GLY A 319 1.09 5.37 4.42
N GLU A 320 2.29 5.80 4.82
CA GLU A 320 3.42 4.88 4.97
C GLU A 320 4.05 5.12 6.34
N GLN A 321 3.73 4.28 7.32
CA GLN A 321 4.60 4.12 8.47
C GLN A 321 5.88 3.47 7.97
N CYS A 322 7.02 4.15 8.12
CA CYS A 322 8.34 3.60 7.81
C CYS A 322 8.64 2.39 8.72
N HIS A 323 8.11 1.22 8.39
CA HIS A 323 8.73 -0.03 8.83
C HIS A 323 9.83 -0.38 7.82
N CYS A 324 11.03 0.15 8.09
CA CYS A 324 12.27 -0.27 7.44
C CYS A 324 12.62 -1.72 7.84
N PHE A 325 11.81 -2.69 7.44
CA PHE A 325 12.19 -4.09 7.37
C PHE A 325 12.64 -4.34 5.93
N ASN A 326 13.96 -4.49 5.73
CA ASN A 326 14.65 -4.72 4.46
C ASN A 326 14.55 -3.59 3.43
N LEU A 327 15.63 -2.79 3.35
CA LEU A 327 16.17 -2.16 2.12
C LEU A 327 15.15 -1.68 1.06
N CYS A 328 14.00 -1.16 1.48
CA CYS A 328 13.08 -0.46 0.61
C CYS A 328 13.33 1.01 0.84
N LEU A 329 13.73 1.70 -0.22
CA LEU A 329 13.71 3.14 -0.30
C LEU A 329 12.24 3.56 -0.15
N CYS A 330 11.74 3.70 1.09
CA CYS A 330 10.39 4.18 1.40
C CYS A 330 10.36 5.65 0.99
N ILE A 331 10.04 5.90 -0.28
CA ILE A 331 9.81 7.24 -0.77
C ILE A 331 8.39 7.58 -0.33
N LEU A 332 8.26 8.13 0.89
CA LEU A 332 7.06 8.83 1.30
C LEU A 332 6.65 9.78 0.16
N GLN A 333 5.49 9.54 -0.45
CA GLN A 333 5.09 10.30 -1.62
C GLN A 333 4.27 11.52 -1.22
N MET A 334 4.87 12.70 -1.38
CA MET A 334 4.16 13.98 -1.30
C MET A 334 3.12 14.08 -2.42
N ALA A 335 2.02 14.76 -2.16
CA ALA A 335 0.92 15.03 -3.09
C ALA A 335 0.12 13.80 -3.58
N SER A 336 0.15 12.68 -2.84
CA SER A 336 -0.74 11.52 -3.07
C SER A 336 -2.19 11.79 -2.65
N TYR A 337 -2.40 12.86 -1.86
CA TYR A 337 -3.70 13.27 -1.31
C TYR A 337 -4.28 12.24 -0.32
N PHE A 338 -3.42 11.62 0.49
CA PHE A 338 -3.81 10.68 1.53
C PHE A 338 -4.77 11.32 2.55
N GLY A 339 -5.96 10.77 2.70
CA GLY A 339 -7.05 11.40 3.47
C GLY A 339 -8.09 12.11 2.60
N TYR A 340 -8.04 11.93 1.27
CA TYR A 340 -9.08 12.42 0.35
C TYR A 340 -10.46 11.84 0.69
N THR A 341 -10.49 10.54 1.02
CA THR A 341 -11.69 9.83 1.48
C THR A 341 -11.30 9.00 2.70
N VAL A 342 -12.19 8.94 3.66
CA VAL A 342 -12.11 8.08 4.84
C VAL A 342 -13.40 7.29 4.96
N ALA A 343 -13.30 6.03 5.38
CA ALA A 343 -14.43 5.18 5.68
C ALA A 343 -14.08 4.28 6.86
N VAL A 344 -15.12 3.81 7.56
CA VAL A 344 -14.99 2.95 8.74
C VAL A 344 -15.90 1.74 8.55
N SER A 345 -15.39 0.55 8.83
CA SER A 345 -16.15 -0.72 8.78
C SER A 345 -15.35 -1.86 9.42
N ASP A 346 -16.01 -2.75 10.14
CA ASP A 346 -15.43 -4.04 10.62
C ASP A 346 -15.28 -5.04 9.46
N LEU A 347 -14.06 -5.25 8.94
CA LEU A 347 -13.80 -6.09 7.76
C LEU A 347 -13.46 -7.54 8.12
N ASN A 348 -12.94 -7.77 9.33
CA ASN A 348 -12.50 -9.08 9.82
C ASN A 348 -13.48 -9.74 10.79
N GLY A 349 -14.63 -9.11 11.06
CA GLY A 349 -15.74 -9.66 11.83
C GLY A 349 -15.41 -9.86 13.31
N ASP A 350 -14.52 -9.05 13.87
CA ASP A 350 -14.12 -9.14 15.29
C ASP A 350 -14.89 -8.16 16.20
N GLY A 351 -15.74 -7.30 15.60
CA GLY A 351 -16.54 -6.30 16.29
C GLY A 351 -15.83 -4.96 16.53
N LEU A 352 -14.59 -4.79 16.06
CA LEU A 352 -13.84 -3.54 16.10
C LEU A 352 -13.96 -2.80 14.76
N ASP A 353 -13.92 -1.47 14.80
CA ASP A 353 -14.09 -0.65 13.61
C ASP A 353 -12.72 -0.47 12.90
N ASP A 354 -12.60 -0.92 11.64
CA ASP A 354 -11.36 -0.71 10.86
C ASP A 354 -11.38 0.63 10.10
N VAL A 355 -10.21 1.22 9.89
CA VAL A 355 -10.06 2.51 9.20
C VAL A 355 -9.56 2.33 7.77
N LEU A 356 -10.30 2.88 6.81
CA LEU A 356 -9.96 2.87 5.40
C LEU A 356 -9.65 4.29 4.91
N VAL A 357 -8.52 4.45 4.22
CA VAL A 357 -8.04 5.76 3.74
C VAL A 357 -7.68 5.71 2.27
N GLY A 358 -8.25 6.62 1.47
CA GLY A 358 -7.93 6.78 0.05
C GLY A 358 -6.84 7.83 -0.21
N ALA A 359 -5.96 7.51 -1.15
CA ALA A 359 -4.93 8.37 -1.72
C ALA A 359 -5.00 8.30 -3.26
N PRO A 360 -5.99 8.95 -3.89
CA PRO A 360 -6.31 8.78 -5.31
C PRO A 360 -5.21 9.25 -6.27
N LEU A 361 -4.29 10.12 -5.82
CA LEU A 361 -3.19 10.64 -6.64
C LEU A 361 -1.86 9.93 -6.37
N TYR A 362 -1.89 8.78 -5.68
CA TYR A 362 -0.71 7.96 -5.46
C TYR A 362 -0.07 7.52 -6.78
N MET A 363 1.26 7.63 -6.87
CA MET A 363 2.03 7.25 -8.06
C MET A 363 2.85 6.00 -7.78
N ASP A 364 2.55 4.92 -8.48
CA ASP A 364 3.36 3.71 -8.40
C ASP A 364 4.68 3.90 -9.15
N ARG A 365 5.75 3.34 -8.58
CA ARG A 365 7.12 3.41 -9.09
C ARG A 365 7.71 2.01 -9.20
N GLU A 366 7.52 1.38 -10.36
CA GLU A 366 8.31 0.18 -10.68
C GLU A 366 9.75 0.60 -11.00
N PHE A 367 10.74 -0.16 -10.51
CA PHE A 367 12.16 0.08 -10.75
C PHE A 367 12.41 0.25 -12.27
N GLU A 368 13.09 1.33 -12.67
CA GLU A 368 13.35 1.75 -14.07
C GLU A 368 12.17 2.37 -14.86
N SER A 369 10.94 2.40 -14.32
CA SER A 369 9.77 3.00 -15.00
C SER A 369 9.51 4.45 -14.57
N LYS A 370 8.85 5.23 -15.44
CA LYS A 370 8.32 6.55 -15.05
C LYS A 370 7.19 6.37 -14.03
N PRO A 371 7.07 7.26 -13.02
CA PRO A 371 5.99 7.19 -12.04
C PRO A 371 4.63 7.24 -12.75
N LYS A 372 3.72 6.34 -12.38
CA LYS A 372 2.36 6.24 -12.93
C LYS A 372 1.37 6.55 -11.83
N GLU A 373 0.57 7.62 -11.96
CA GLU A 373 -0.56 7.88 -11.06
C GLU A 373 -1.58 6.75 -11.21
N VAL A 374 -1.80 5.97 -10.17
CA VAL A 374 -2.77 4.86 -10.18
C VAL A 374 -3.80 4.98 -9.07
N GLY A 375 -3.46 5.69 -7.98
CA GLY A 375 -4.27 5.75 -6.77
C GLY A 375 -4.09 4.52 -5.88
N ARG A 376 -4.31 4.70 -4.57
CA ARG A 376 -4.10 3.67 -3.56
C ARG A 376 -5.11 3.82 -2.43
N VAL A 377 -5.47 2.69 -1.81
CA VAL A 377 -6.26 2.61 -0.58
C VAL A 377 -5.46 1.86 0.49
N TYR A 378 -5.51 2.39 1.70
CA TYR A 378 -4.87 1.85 2.89
C TYR A 378 -5.94 1.40 3.88
N ILE A 379 -5.75 0.23 4.47
CA ILE A 379 -6.70 -0.37 5.41
C ILE A 379 -5.93 -0.67 6.69
N PHE A 380 -6.30 -0.01 7.78
CA PHE A 380 -5.73 -0.20 9.11
C PHE A 380 -6.72 -1.04 9.93
N LEU A 381 -6.39 -2.32 10.15
CA LEU A 381 -7.21 -3.20 10.96
C LEU A 381 -6.96 -2.93 12.43
N GLN A 382 -8.03 -2.75 13.21
CA GLN A 382 -7.91 -2.56 14.65
C GLN A 382 -7.69 -3.92 15.34
N GLU A 383 -6.80 -3.99 16.33
CA GLU A 383 -6.62 -5.19 17.17
C GLU A 383 -7.08 -4.99 18.61
N ASP A 384 -6.90 -3.76 19.12
CA ASP A 384 -7.28 -3.35 20.46
C ASP A 384 -7.48 -1.82 20.46
N ALA A 385 -7.87 -1.24 21.60
CA ALA A 385 -8.02 0.20 21.76
C ALA A 385 -6.76 0.96 21.27
N LEU A 386 -6.93 1.79 20.23
CA LEU A 386 -5.90 2.61 19.58
C LEU A 386 -4.70 1.82 19.01
N MET A 387 -4.82 0.50 18.87
CA MET A 387 -3.80 -0.40 18.37
C MET A 387 -4.24 -0.97 17.02
N PHE A 388 -3.44 -0.74 15.97
CA PHE A 388 -3.73 -1.14 14.60
C PHE A 388 -2.60 -1.96 14.00
N LYS A 389 -2.93 -2.94 13.15
CA LYS A 389 -1.96 -3.68 12.33
C LYS A 389 -1.32 -2.78 11.28
N ASP A 390 -0.22 -3.29 10.71
CA ASP A 390 0.34 -2.76 9.47
C ASP A 390 -0.72 -2.70 8.36
N ALA A 391 -0.73 -1.59 7.63
CA ALA A 391 -1.76 -1.30 6.66
C ALA A 391 -1.78 -2.33 5.51
N ILE A 392 -2.96 -2.87 5.22
CA ILE A 392 -3.20 -3.62 3.98
C ILE A 392 -3.33 -2.61 2.84
N ILE A 393 -2.54 -2.81 1.78
CA ILE A 393 -2.46 -1.89 0.65
C ILE A 393 -3.20 -2.45 -0.56
N LEU A 394 -4.12 -1.65 -1.12
CA LEU A 394 -4.76 -1.87 -2.42
C LEU A 394 -4.30 -0.80 -3.40
N SER A 395 -3.69 -1.19 -4.52
CA SER A 395 -3.25 -0.25 -5.55
C SER A 395 -4.12 -0.34 -6.79
N GLY A 396 -4.43 0.81 -7.39
CA GLY A 396 -5.13 0.88 -8.67
C GLY A 396 -4.28 0.32 -9.81
N THR A 397 -4.94 -0.13 -10.87
CA THR A 397 -4.28 -0.67 -12.08
C THR A 397 -4.27 0.33 -13.23
N ASP A 398 -5.29 1.18 -13.33
CA ASP A 398 -5.48 2.13 -14.43
C ASP A 398 -4.76 3.46 -14.17
N VAL A 399 -3.92 3.88 -15.13
CA VAL A 399 -3.19 5.15 -15.02
C VAL A 399 -4.15 6.34 -15.11
N PHE A 400 -4.03 7.29 -14.18
CA PHE A 400 -4.96 8.40 -13.96
C PHE A 400 -6.40 7.97 -13.64
N GLY A 401 -6.61 6.70 -13.25
CA GLY A 401 -7.92 6.18 -12.87
C GLY A 401 -8.45 6.73 -11.55
N ARG A 402 -7.54 7.22 -10.70
CA ARG A 402 -7.80 7.76 -9.35
C ARG A 402 -8.51 6.78 -8.43
N PHE A 403 -7.97 5.56 -8.36
CA PHE A 403 -8.45 4.53 -7.46
C PHE A 403 -8.38 5.01 -6.00
N GLY A 404 -9.49 4.85 -5.25
CA GLY A 404 -9.60 5.39 -3.90
C GLY A 404 -10.14 6.83 -3.86
N SER A 405 -10.83 7.28 -4.91
CA SER A 405 -11.58 8.55 -4.86
C SER A 405 -12.85 8.44 -4.02
N SER A 406 -13.40 7.24 -3.88
CA SER A 406 -14.55 6.97 -3.01
C SER A 406 -14.38 5.59 -2.41
N ILE A 407 -14.78 5.45 -1.16
CA ILE A 407 -14.82 4.17 -0.43
C ILE A 407 -16.18 4.12 0.25
N ALA A 408 -16.91 3.02 0.05
CA ALA A 408 -18.17 2.78 0.74
C ALA A 408 -18.13 1.40 1.39
N SER A 409 -18.51 1.34 2.68
CA SER A 409 -18.89 0.08 3.30
C SER A 409 -20.18 -0.42 2.64
N LEU A 410 -20.21 -1.71 2.37
CA LEU A 410 -21.36 -2.40 1.80
C LEU A 410 -22.12 -3.20 2.85
N GLY A 411 -21.63 -3.27 4.09
CA GLY A 411 -22.03 -4.32 5.03
C GLY A 411 -21.64 -5.69 4.50
N ASP A 412 -22.27 -6.74 4.97
CA ASP A 412 -22.05 -8.10 4.48
C ASP A 412 -22.83 -8.33 3.17
N LEU A 413 -22.17 -8.11 2.02
CA LEU A 413 -22.81 -8.13 0.70
C LEU A 413 -23.20 -9.54 0.30
N ASN A 414 -22.44 -10.57 0.70
CA ASN A 414 -22.65 -11.96 0.32
C ASN A 414 -23.20 -12.85 1.46
N GLN A 415 -23.47 -12.27 2.64
CA GLN A 415 -23.97 -12.94 3.85
C GLN A 415 -23.03 -14.06 4.32
N ASP A 416 -21.72 -13.81 4.31
CA ASP A 416 -20.69 -14.77 4.75
C ASP A 416 -20.14 -14.51 6.16
N GLY A 417 -20.60 -13.45 6.82
CA GLY A 417 -20.23 -13.07 8.18
C GLY A 417 -19.20 -11.93 8.27
N TYR A 418 -18.70 -11.42 7.15
CA TYR A 418 -17.71 -10.34 7.11
C TYR A 418 -18.25 -9.14 6.31
N HIS A 419 -17.89 -7.90 6.68
CA HIS A 419 -18.29 -6.75 5.86
C HIS A 419 -17.38 -6.60 4.63
N ASP A 420 -18.00 -6.09 3.56
CA ASP A 420 -17.39 -5.87 2.27
C ASP A 420 -17.30 -4.37 1.94
N ILE A 421 -16.46 -4.04 0.97
CA ILE A 421 -16.25 -2.65 0.55
C ILE A 421 -16.32 -2.48 -0.96
N ALA A 422 -16.77 -1.29 -1.39
CA ALA A 422 -16.64 -0.81 -2.75
C ALA A 422 -15.65 0.35 -2.82
N VAL A 423 -14.75 0.32 -3.80
CA VAL A 423 -13.77 1.38 -4.07
C VAL A 423 -13.98 1.93 -5.48
N GLY A 424 -14.15 3.25 -5.58
CA GLY A 424 -14.32 3.95 -6.86
C GLY A 424 -13.00 4.37 -7.52
N ALA A 425 -12.93 4.17 -8.83
CA ALA A 425 -11.92 4.69 -9.73
C ALA A 425 -12.62 5.44 -10.88
N PRO A 426 -13.08 6.69 -10.63
CA PRO A 426 -14.06 7.37 -11.49
C PRO A 426 -13.59 7.70 -12.91
N PHE A 427 -12.29 7.58 -13.17
CA PHE A 427 -11.68 7.89 -14.46
C PHE A 427 -10.93 6.69 -15.07
N ALA A 428 -11.10 5.49 -14.48
CA ALA A 428 -10.52 4.26 -14.98
C ALA A 428 -11.32 3.65 -16.15
N GLY A 429 -10.77 2.61 -16.77
CA GLY A 429 -11.41 1.89 -17.87
C GLY A 429 -11.26 2.58 -19.23
N GLU A 430 -11.75 1.90 -20.27
CA GLU A 430 -11.72 2.44 -21.64
C GLU A 430 -12.49 3.76 -21.71
N GLU A 431 -11.97 4.72 -22.46
CA GLU A 431 -12.54 6.07 -22.61
C GLU A 431 -12.78 6.83 -21.28
N ARG A 432 -12.16 6.40 -20.16
CA ARG A 432 -12.33 7.00 -18.83
C ARG A 432 -13.79 7.01 -18.36
N ARG A 433 -14.53 5.94 -18.67
CA ARG A 433 -15.94 5.80 -18.25
C ARG A 433 -16.11 5.63 -16.74
N GLY A 434 -15.08 5.16 -16.05
CA GLY A 434 -15.04 4.94 -14.60
C GLY A 434 -15.33 3.48 -14.21
N ARG A 435 -14.77 3.04 -13.08
CA ARG A 435 -14.92 1.69 -12.52
C ARG A 435 -15.23 1.73 -11.03
N VAL A 436 -15.94 0.72 -10.55
CA VAL A 436 -16.11 0.46 -9.12
C VAL A 436 -15.68 -0.97 -8.84
N LEU A 437 -14.71 -1.13 -7.94
CA LEU A 437 -14.14 -2.43 -7.60
C LEU A 437 -14.68 -2.86 -6.24
N ILE A 438 -15.06 -4.13 -6.10
CA ILE A 438 -15.65 -4.66 -4.87
C ILE A 438 -14.74 -5.71 -4.30
N TYR A 439 -14.50 -5.60 -3.00
CA TYR A 439 -13.58 -6.43 -2.24
C TYR A 439 -14.32 -7.03 -1.07
N ASN A 440 -14.15 -8.34 -0.88
CA ASN A 440 -14.79 -9.04 0.23
C ASN A 440 -13.92 -9.11 1.48
N GLY A 441 -14.57 -9.01 2.64
CA GLY A 441 -13.98 -9.28 3.95
C GLY A 441 -13.61 -10.75 4.14
N GLN A 442 -12.73 -11.01 5.11
CA GLN A 442 -12.37 -12.35 5.58
C GLN A 442 -11.73 -12.26 6.97
N GLY A 443 -11.59 -13.37 7.71
CA GLY A 443 -11.02 -13.34 9.06
C GLY A 443 -9.59 -12.74 9.18
N ASP A 444 -8.82 -12.67 8.10
CA ASP A 444 -7.51 -12.00 8.07
C ASP A 444 -7.58 -10.52 7.59
N GLY A 445 -8.76 -9.92 7.49
CA GLY A 445 -9.00 -8.56 7.00
C GLY A 445 -9.76 -8.55 5.67
N LEU A 446 -9.07 -8.25 4.58
CA LEU A 446 -9.69 -8.07 3.26
C LEU A 446 -8.99 -8.90 2.19
N LYS A 447 -9.76 -9.51 1.29
CA LYS A 447 -9.21 -10.18 0.11
C LYS A 447 -8.66 -9.15 -0.88
N ARG A 448 -7.36 -9.22 -1.20
CA ARG A 448 -6.68 -8.24 -2.06
C ARG A 448 -7.13 -8.24 -3.53
N GLN A 449 -7.69 -9.34 -4.01
CA GLN A 449 -8.23 -9.42 -5.36
C GLN A 449 -9.71 -9.02 -5.34
N PRO A 450 -10.15 -8.07 -6.19
CA PRO A 450 -11.54 -7.68 -6.24
C PRO A 450 -12.39 -8.88 -6.67
N SER A 451 -13.53 -9.06 -6.00
CA SER A 451 -14.56 -9.96 -6.48
C SER A 451 -15.34 -9.32 -7.63
N GLN A 452 -15.69 -8.00 -7.61
CA GLN A 452 -16.28 -7.26 -8.77
C GLN A 452 -15.41 -6.19 -9.34
N VAL A 453 -15.69 -5.94 -10.61
CA VAL A 453 -15.53 -4.67 -11.29
C VAL A 453 -16.86 -4.33 -11.96
N LEU A 454 -17.49 -3.23 -11.54
CA LEU A 454 -18.59 -2.59 -12.23
C LEU A 454 -18.00 -1.55 -13.20
N GLU A 455 -18.37 -1.67 -14.48
CA GLU A 455 -17.89 -0.78 -15.54
C GLU A 455 -18.91 0.34 -15.83
N GLY A 456 -18.42 1.57 -16.00
CA GLY A 456 -19.25 2.69 -16.41
C GLY A 456 -19.83 2.50 -17.81
N ALA A 457 -21.16 2.58 -17.94
CA ALA A 457 -21.85 2.38 -19.22
C ALA A 457 -21.79 3.59 -20.17
N TRP A 458 -21.46 4.79 -19.65
CA TRP A 458 -21.54 6.04 -20.39
C TRP A 458 -20.18 6.73 -20.45
N ALA A 459 -19.80 7.19 -21.65
CA ALA A 459 -18.71 8.13 -21.86
C ALA A 459 -19.27 9.55 -22.04
N SER A 460 -18.42 10.56 -21.87
CA SER A 460 -18.77 11.97 -22.11
C SER A 460 -17.54 12.71 -22.65
N GLU A 461 -17.75 13.54 -23.67
CA GLU A 461 -16.68 14.24 -24.40
C GLU A 461 -16.18 15.50 -23.66
N LEU A 462 -17.05 16.17 -22.88
CA LEU A 462 -16.73 17.46 -22.24
C LEU A 462 -16.13 17.30 -20.83
N VAL A 463 -16.76 16.44 -20.02
CA VAL A 463 -16.38 16.13 -18.64
C VAL A 463 -16.43 14.61 -18.50
N PRO A 464 -15.41 13.94 -17.94
CA PRO A 464 -15.47 12.49 -17.74
C PRO A 464 -16.74 12.09 -16.98
N ALA A 465 -17.32 10.94 -17.30
CA ALA A 465 -18.60 10.51 -16.74
C ALA A 465 -18.58 10.45 -15.20
N GLY A 466 -17.43 10.12 -14.62
CA GLY A 466 -17.23 10.11 -13.17
C GLY A 466 -17.99 8.99 -12.48
N PHE A 467 -18.24 7.86 -13.16
CA PHE A 467 -18.92 6.70 -12.59
C PHE A 467 -18.07 6.12 -11.44
N GLY A 468 -18.63 6.10 -10.23
CA GLY A 468 -17.91 5.71 -9.03
C GLY A 468 -17.29 6.88 -8.27
N PHE A 469 -17.61 8.13 -8.62
CA PHE A 469 -17.17 9.28 -7.83
C PHE A 469 -17.87 9.36 -6.46
N ALA A 470 -19.13 8.95 -6.40
CA ALA A 470 -19.90 8.84 -5.15
C ALA A 470 -20.46 7.43 -5.04
N LEU A 471 -20.32 6.83 -3.86
CA LEU A 471 -20.77 5.48 -3.54
C LEU A 471 -21.53 5.48 -2.22
N ARG A 472 -22.56 4.65 -2.12
CA ARG A 472 -23.23 4.33 -0.84
C ARG A 472 -23.77 2.90 -0.88
N GLY A 473 -23.43 2.12 0.13
CA GLY A 473 -23.92 0.75 0.32
C GLY A 473 -24.59 0.57 1.68
N ASP A 474 -24.54 -0.65 2.21
CA ASP A 474 -24.97 -1.00 3.58
C ASP A 474 -26.47 -0.72 3.84
N SER A 475 -27.31 -0.92 2.82
CA SER A 475 -28.75 -0.79 2.96
C SER A 475 -29.48 -1.64 1.93
N ASP A 476 -30.37 -2.49 2.42
CA ASP A 476 -31.27 -3.29 1.61
C ASP A 476 -32.46 -2.43 1.13
N LEU A 477 -32.53 -2.17 -0.18
CA LEU A 477 -33.52 -1.32 -0.84
C LEU A 477 -34.78 -2.11 -1.21
N ASP A 478 -34.64 -3.37 -1.61
CA ASP A 478 -35.74 -4.21 -2.11
C ASP A 478 -36.23 -5.31 -1.15
N LYS A 479 -35.68 -5.32 0.07
CA LYS A 479 -36.02 -6.22 1.18
C LYS A 479 -35.72 -7.68 0.88
N ASN A 480 -34.61 -7.94 0.19
CA ASN A 480 -34.17 -9.29 -0.11
C ASN A 480 -33.15 -9.86 0.89
N GLU A 481 -32.86 -9.12 1.98
CA GLU A 481 -31.88 -9.40 3.05
C GLU A 481 -30.42 -9.14 2.67
N TYR A 482 -30.14 -8.75 1.43
CA TYR A 482 -28.80 -8.38 0.99
C TYR A 482 -28.70 -6.85 0.82
N PRO A 483 -27.58 -6.23 1.22
CA PRO A 483 -27.40 -4.80 1.03
C PRO A 483 -27.17 -4.46 -0.45
N ASP A 484 -27.70 -3.32 -0.87
CA ASP A 484 -27.60 -2.83 -2.25
C ASP A 484 -26.55 -1.71 -2.37
N LEU A 485 -26.15 -1.38 -3.60
CA LEU A 485 -25.16 -0.34 -3.88
C LEU A 485 -25.71 0.74 -4.81
N ILE A 486 -25.51 2.01 -4.42
CA ILE A 486 -25.76 3.18 -5.27
C ILE A 486 -24.44 3.74 -5.78
N VAL A 487 -24.37 3.98 -7.10
CA VAL A 487 -23.20 4.54 -7.78
C VAL A 487 -23.58 5.83 -8.51
N GLY A 488 -22.90 6.93 -8.18
CA GLY A 488 -23.03 8.21 -8.85
C GLY A 488 -22.13 8.35 -10.07
N ALA A 489 -22.65 8.95 -11.14
CA ALA A 489 -21.93 9.32 -12.36
C ALA A 489 -22.27 10.77 -12.73
N PHE A 490 -21.72 11.71 -11.97
CA PHE A 490 -22.12 13.12 -12.01
C PHE A 490 -21.86 13.80 -13.37
N GLY A 491 -20.82 13.39 -14.10
CA GLY A 491 -20.45 14.01 -15.38
C GLY A 491 -21.50 13.80 -16.47
N VAL A 492 -22.25 12.70 -16.40
CA VAL A 492 -23.38 12.38 -17.30
C VAL A 492 -24.74 12.60 -16.65
N GLY A 493 -24.78 13.09 -15.41
CA GLY A 493 -26.02 13.38 -14.68
C GLY A 493 -26.84 12.13 -14.35
N LYS A 494 -26.19 11.01 -13.98
CA LYS A 494 -26.85 9.72 -13.72
C LYS A 494 -26.48 9.10 -12.39
N VAL A 495 -27.38 8.27 -11.87
CA VAL A 495 -27.17 7.41 -10.70
C VAL A 495 -27.65 6.01 -11.04
N VAL A 496 -26.88 5.01 -10.65
CA VAL A 496 -27.18 3.60 -10.87
C VAL A 496 -27.36 2.91 -9.53
N VAL A 497 -28.43 2.13 -9.42
CA VAL A 497 -28.69 1.27 -8.26
C VAL A 497 -28.46 -0.18 -8.70
N TYR A 498 -27.47 -0.80 -8.10
CA TYR A 498 -27.15 -2.22 -8.23
C TYR A 498 -27.74 -2.97 -7.05
N ARG A 499 -28.55 -3.99 -7.36
CA ARG A 499 -29.16 -4.81 -6.32
C ARG A 499 -28.39 -6.10 -6.10
N ALA A 500 -28.23 -6.50 -4.85
CA ALA A 500 -27.57 -7.75 -4.52
C ALA A 500 -28.48 -8.96 -4.78
N ARG A 501 -27.94 -9.98 -5.41
CA ARG A 501 -28.59 -11.25 -5.72
C ARG A 501 -28.39 -12.22 -4.55
N PRO A 502 -29.37 -13.06 -4.25
CA PRO A 502 -29.19 -14.07 -3.21
C PRO A 502 -28.10 -15.07 -3.55
N VAL A 503 -27.24 -15.36 -2.57
CA VAL A 503 -26.10 -16.27 -2.70
C VAL A 503 -26.49 -17.67 -2.23
N VAL A 504 -26.27 -18.66 -3.10
CA VAL A 504 -26.56 -20.07 -2.82
C VAL A 504 -25.25 -20.84 -2.65
N THR A 505 -25.03 -21.37 -1.44
CA THR A 505 -23.89 -22.25 -1.14
C THR A 505 -24.33 -23.71 -1.26
N VAL A 506 -23.66 -24.45 -2.15
CA VAL A 506 -23.89 -25.89 -2.36
C VAL A 506 -22.62 -26.64 -2.00
N GLU A 507 -22.76 -27.69 -1.20
CA GLU A 507 -21.71 -28.68 -0.97
C GLU A 507 -22.02 -29.93 -1.79
N ALA A 508 -21.03 -30.40 -2.53
CA ALA A 508 -21.14 -31.59 -3.37
C ALA A 508 -19.95 -32.52 -3.11
N GLN A 509 -20.21 -33.82 -3.21
CA GLN A 509 -19.23 -34.89 -3.08
C GLN A 509 -19.41 -35.90 -4.20
N LEU A 510 -18.29 -36.43 -4.68
CA LEU A 510 -18.22 -37.47 -5.68
C LEU A 510 -17.56 -38.69 -5.03
N HIS A 511 -18.28 -39.81 -4.95
CA HIS A 511 -17.77 -41.04 -4.34
C HIS A 511 -17.68 -42.13 -5.41
N LEU A 512 -16.49 -42.72 -5.55
CA LEU A 512 -16.20 -43.82 -6.46
C LEU A 512 -15.89 -45.10 -5.70
N ASN A 513 -16.60 -46.17 -6.03
CA ASN A 513 -16.32 -47.48 -5.48
C ASN A 513 -16.52 -48.58 -6.53
N PRO A 514 -15.53 -49.45 -6.83
CA PRO A 514 -14.13 -49.37 -6.39
C PRO A 514 -13.34 -48.31 -7.18
N MET A 515 -12.27 -47.77 -6.57
CA MET A 515 -11.31 -46.88 -7.26
C MET A 515 -10.34 -47.65 -8.17
N ILE A 516 -10.19 -48.96 -7.99
CA ILE A 516 -9.34 -49.83 -8.82
C ILE A 516 -10.21 -50.82 -9.59
N LEU A 517 -10.03 -50.87 -10.91
CA LEU A 517 -10.78 -51.69 -11.85
C LEU A 517 -9.89 -52.82 -12.36
N ASN A 518 -10.30 -54.06 -12.12
CA ASN A 518 -9.65 -55.24 -12.68
C ASN A 518 -10.35 -55.67 -13.98
N PRO A 519 -9.73 -55.51 -15.16
CA PRO A 519 -10.36 -55.85 -16.45
C PRO A 519 -10.75 -57.33 -16.60
N GLU A 520 -10.09 -58.25 -15.91
CA GLU A 520 -10.35 -59.69 -16.02
C GLU A 520 -11.68 -60.10 -15.35
N ASN A 521 -12.17 -59.28 -14.42
CA ASN A 521 -13.35 -59.59 -13.62
C ASN A 521 -14.66 -59.22 -14.36
N LYS A 522 -14.98 -59.94 -15.44
CA LYS A 522 -16.16 -59.71 -16.29
C LYS A 522 -17.41 -60.41 -15.73
N THR A 523 -18.35 -59.67 -15.14
CA THR A 523 -19.52 -60.27 -14.46
C THR A 523 -20.90 -59.75 -14.94
N CYS A 524 -20.97 -58.80 -15.88
CA CYS A 524 -22.23 -58.31 -16.45
C CYS A 524 -22.27 -58.48 -17.98
N ARG A 525 -23.45 -58.80 -18.53
CA ARG A 525 -23.70 -58.98 -19.97
C ARG A 525 -24.47 -57.76 -20.47
N LEU A 526 -23.94 -57.04 -21.46
CA LEU A 526 -24.68 -55.93 -22.08
C LEU A 526 -25.98 -56.45 -22.71
N GLN A 527 -27.08 -55.70 -22.57
CA GLN A 527 -28.39 -56.11 -23.09
C GLN A 527 -28.44 -56.12 -24.63
N ASP A 528 -27.64 -55.28 -25.31
CA ASP A 528 -27.67 -55.11 -26.77
C ASP A 528 -26.58 -55.88 -27.54
N THR A 529 -25.46 -56.18 -26.89
CA THR A 529 -24.34 -56.92 -27.49
C THR A 529 -23.97 -58.03 -26.54
N ASP A 530 -23.82 -59.26 -27.02
CA ASP A 530 -23.60 -60.47 -26.22
C ASP A 530 -22.23 -60.53 -25.49
N THR A 531 -21.62 -59.37 -25.26
CA THR A 531 -20.30 -59.09 -24.69
C THR A 531 -20.37 -59.02 -23.17
N MET A 532 -19.51 -59.80 -22.52
CA MET A 532 -19.27 -59.75 -21.08
C MET A 532 -18.33 -58.58 -20.76
N VAL A 533 -18.70 -57.71 -19.82
CA VAL A 533 -17.92 -56.55 -19.38
C VAL A 533 -17.58 -56.63 -17.89
N THR A 534 -16.51 -55.94 -17.51
CA THR A 534 -16.05 -55.86 -16.12
C THR A 534 -17.11 -55.23 -15.22
N TRP A 535 -17.57 -56.02 -14.26
CA TRP A 535 -18.50 -55.66 -13.17
C TRP A 535 -17.98 -56.44 -11.95
N LYS A 536 -18.11 -55.95 -10.73
CA LYS A 536 -17.76 -56.74 -9.54
C LYS A 536 -19.04 -57.24 -8.90
N SER A 537 -19.16 -58.55 -8.68
CA SER A 537 -20.38 -59.19 -8.15
C SER A 537 -20.71 -58.82 -6.70
N ASP A 538 -19.73 -58.32 -5.93
CA ASP A 538 -19.91 -58.01 -4.49
C ASP A 538 -19.68 -56.51 -4.16
N GLY A 539 -19.72 -55.63 -5.18
CA GLY A 539 -19.58 -54.18 -5.03
C GLY A 539 -19.48 -53.48 -6.38
N ASN A 540 -20.64 -53.13 -6.95
CA ASN A 540 -20.82 -52.46 -8.26
C ASN A 540 -19.81 -51.31 -8.48
N PHE A 541 -19.27 -51.13 -9.70
CA PHE A 541 -18.56 -49.88 -10.06
C PHE A 541 -19.58 -48.74 -10.12
N MET A 542 -19.72 -48.11 -8.97
CA MET A 542 -20.79 -47.20 -8.63
C MET A 542 -20.21 -45.81 -8.40
N LEU A 543 -20.75 -44.87 -9.15
CA LEU A 543 -20.52 -43.45 -8.96
C LEU A 543 -21.67 -42.88 -8.15
N CYS A 544 -21.41 -42.42 -6.93
CA CYS A 544 -22.40 -41.75 -6.11
C CYS A 544 -22.13 -40.24 -6.09
N VAL A 545 -23.13 -39.47 -6.50
CA VAL A 545 -23.10 -38.00 -6.45
C VAL A 545 -24.00 -37.55 -5.32
N CYS A 546 -23.41 -36.90 -4.32
CA CYS A 546 -24.14 -36.36 -3.18
C CYS A 546 -24.07 -34.83 -3.18
N SER A 547 -25.20 -34.17 -2.97
CA SER A 547 -25.27 -32.71 -2.85
C SER A 547 -26.18 -32.28 -1.71
N TRP A 548 -25.81 -31.23 -0.99
CA TRP A 548 -26.59 -30.64 0.08
C TRP A 548 -26.34 -29.15 0.21
N ILE A 549 -27.23 -28.49 0.93
CA ILE A 549 -27.13 -27.07 1.29
C ILE A 549 -26.76 -27.06 2.78
N PRO A 550 -25.59 -26.54 3.19
CA PRO A 550 -25.28 -26.30 4.59
C PRO A 550 -26.41 -25.46 5.19
N CYS A 551 -26.90 -25.84 6.37
CA CYS A 551 -28.11 -25.26 6.95
C CYS A 551 -28.03 -23.72 6.92
N CYS A 552 -28.85 -23.08 6.09
CA CYS A 552 -28.83 -21.64 5.97
C CYS A 552 -29.41 -21.00 7.23
N GLU A 553 -28.65 -20.11 7.87
CA GLU A 553 -29.18 -19.22 8.90
C GLU A 553 -29.98 -18.06 8.27
N ALA A 554 -29.72 -17.71 7.00
CA ALA A 554 -30.50 -16.75 6.23
C ALA A 554 -31.89 -17.29 5.84
N ILE A 555 -32.93 -16.45 6.01
CA ILE A 555 -34.34 -16.82 5.88
C ILE A 555 -34.73 -17.07 4.41
N THR A 556 -33.98 -16.49 3.47
CA THR A 556 -34.15 -16.61 2.02
C THR A 556 -33.46 -17.83 1.39
N CYS A 557 -33.43 -18.98 2.06
CA CYS A 557 -32.99 -20.22 1.42
C CYS A 557 -34.05 -20.84 0.50
N VAL A 558 -33.96 -20.37 -0.74
CA VAL A 558 -34.49 -20.93 -1.97
C VAL A 558 -34.27 -22.45 -2.03
N SER A 559 -35.21 -23.19 -2.63
CA SER A 559 -35.01 -24.59 -3.04
C SER A 559 -34.53 -24.64 -4.50
N PRO A 560 -33.23 -24.44 -4.79
CA PRO A 560 -32.74 -24.35 -6.15
C PRO A 560 -32.84 -25.70 -6.87
N ALA A 561 -33.08 -25.63 -8.18
CA ALA A 561 -32.79 -26.70 -9.10
C ALA A 561 -31.34 -26.53 -9.59
N LEU A 562 -30.54 -27.60 -9.51
CA LEU A 562 -29.16 -27.64 -10.00
C LEU A 562 -29.09 -28.47 -11.26
N ASN A 563 -28.61 -27.89 -12.35
CA ASN A 563 -28.23 -28.61 -13.56
C ASN A 563 -26.83 -29.19 -13.36
N THR A 564 -26.75 -30.51 -13.33
CA THR A 564 -25.50 -31.24 -13.08
C THR A 564 -25.13 -32.10 -14.28
N GLU A 565 -23.87 -31.99 -14.70
CA GLU A 565 -23.29 -32.72 -15.81
C GLU A 565 -22.14 -33.60 -15.29
N LEU A 566 -22.28 -34.91 -15.53
CA LEU A 566 -21.26 -35.91 -15.24
C LEU A 566 -20.54 -36.28 -16.52
N GLN A 567 -19.21 -36.31 -16.45
CA GLN A 567 -18.34 -36.69 -17.56
C GLN A 567 -17.38 -37.78 -17.13
N LEU A 568 -17.43 -38.93 -17.80
CA LEU A 568 -16.54 -40.06 -17.58
C LEU A 568 -15.31 -39.97 -18.51
N ASP A 569 -14.13 -40.28 -17.97
CA ASP A 569 -12.85 -40.28 -18.68
C ASP A 569 -12.57 -38.93 -19.38
N TRP A 570 -12.84 -37.82 -18.70
CA TRP A 570 -12.95 -36.49 -19.31
C TRP A 570 -11.61 -35.93 -19.82
N LEU A 571 -10.49 -36.24 -19.13
CA LEU A 571 -9.13 -35.84 -19.52
C LEU A 571 -8.67 -36.44 -20.86
N LYS A 572 -9.34 -37.49 -21.36
CA LYS A 572 -9.07 -38.00 -22.71
C LYS A 572 -9.52 -37.01 -23.78
N GLN A 573 -8.59 -36.65 -24.66
CA GLN A 573 -8.78 -35.74 -25.79
C GLN A 573 -10.06 -36.04 -26.59
N LYS A 574 -10.69 -35.00 -27.14
CA LYS A 574 -11.87 -35.14 -28.00
C LYS A 574 -11.53 -36.02 -29.21
N GLY A 575 -12.19 -37.18 -29.31
CA GLY A 575 -11.95 -38.19 -30.36
C GLY A 575 -11.13 -39.41 -29.91
N ALA A 576 -10.51 -39.37 -28.73
CA ALA A 576 -9.91 -40.56 -28.12
C ALA A 576 -10.99 -41.49 -27.55
N ILE A 577 -10.69 -42.79 -27.48
CA ILE A 577 -11.62 -43.80 -26.98
C ILE A 577 -11.84 -43.58 -25.48
N LYS A 578 -13.10 -43.35 -25.10
CA LYS A 578 -13.55 -43.27 -23.70
C LYS A 578 -13.68 -44.68 -23.15
N ARG A 579 -12.93 -45.00 -22.10
CA ARG A 579 -12.77 -46.39 -21.60
C ARG A 579 -13.94 -46.85 -20.74
N VAL A 580 -14.61 -45.91 -20.09
CA VAL A 580 -15.76 -46.16 -19.21
C VAL A 580 -17.00 -45.47 -19.73
N LEU A 581 -18.15 -46.13 -19.57
CA LEU A 581 -19.46 -45.64 -20.01
C LEU A 581 -20.52 -45.91 -18.94
N PHE A 582 -21.57 -45.10 -18.91
CA PHE A 582 -22.75 -45.36 -18.09
C PHE A 582 -23.50 -46.59 -18.63
N LEU A 583 -23.90 -47.48 -17.72
CA LEU A 583 -24.56 -48.74 -18.10
C LEU A 583 -25.92 -48.50 -18.76
N ASP A 584 -26.72 -47.57 -18.25
CA ASP A 584 -28.10 -47.35 -18.72
C ASP A 584 -28.18 -46.62 -20.06
N THR A 585 -27.21 -45.76 -20.36
CA THR A 585 -27.24 -44.90 -21.57
C THR A 585 -26.19 -45.27 -22.61
N HIS A 586 -25.20 -46.09 -22.24
CA HIS A 586 -24.01 -46.39 -23.06
C HIS A 586 -23.25 -45.15 -23.54
N GLN A 587 -23.37 -44.04 -22.82
CA GLN A 587 -22.68 -42.78 -23.11
C GLN A 587 -21.64 -42.45 -22.03
N HIS A 588 -20.70 -41.57 -22.35
CA HIS A 588 -19.67 -41.10 -21.42
C HIS A 588 -20.08 -39.80 -20.69
N GLN A 589 -21.22 -39.22 -21.08
CA GLN A 589 -21.78 -38.02 -20.47
C GLN A 589 -23.20 -38.29 -20.00
N HIS A 590 -23.57 -37.72 -18.86
CA HIS A 590 -24.94 -37.80 -18.33
C HIS A 590 -25.33 -36.47 -17.69
N ARG A 591 -26.55 -36.00 -17.97
CA ARG A 591 -27.08 -34.74 -17.45
C ARG A 591 -28.33 -35.00 -16.63
N LEU A 592 -28.43 -34.35 -15.47
CA LEU A 592 -29.57 -34.48 -14.58
C LEU A 592 -29.78 -33.20 -13.77
N THR A 593 -31.01 -33.02 -13.29
CA THR A 593 -31.40 -31.85 -12.50
C THR A 593 -31.72 -32.27 -11.07
N PHE A 594 -30.94 -31.78 -10.10
CA PHE A 594 -31.21 -31.98 -8.68
C PHE A 594 -32.07 -30.84 -8.13
N ILE A 595 -33.32 -31.14 -7.77
CA ILE A 595 -34.10 -30.26 -6.90
C ILE A 595 -33.69 -30.52 -5.44
N LEU A 596 -33.08 -29.53 -4.80
CA LEU A 596 -32.69 -29.57 -3.39
C LEU A 596 -33.82 -28.98 -2.53
N LYS A 597 -34.35 -29.77 -1.59
CA LYS A 597 -35.44 -29.33 -0.69
C LYS A 597 -34.87 -28.79 0.63
N ARG A 598 -35.60 -27.84 1.23
CA ARG A 598 -35.28 -27.28 2.55
C ARG A 598 -35.29 -28.38 3.62
N ARG A 599 -34.25 -28.43 4.47
CA ARG A 599 -34.10 -29.35 5.62
C ARG A 599 -34.06 -30.86 5.30
N THR A 600 -33.93 -31.27 4.04
CA THR A 600 -33.68 -32.69 3.74
C THR A 600 -32.19 -33.01 3.89
N PRO A 601 -31.82 -34.16 4.49
CA PRO A 601 -30.45 -34.64 4.48
C PRO A 601 -29.99 -34.85 3.03
N THR A 602 -28.68 -34.75 2.83
CA THR A 602 -27.94 -34.90 1.58
C THR A 602 -28.64 -35.73 0.51
N LYS A 603 -28.86 -35.14 -0.67
CA LYS A 603 -29.45 -35.82 -1.82
C LYS A 603 -28.34 -36.54 -2.58
N CYS A 604 -28.36 -37.86 -2.52
CA CYS A 604 -27.41 -38.72 -3.23
C CYS A 604 -28.09 -39.49 -4.36
N GLN A 605 -27.40 -39.63 -5.50
CA GLN A 605 -27.83 -40.46 -6.62
C GLN A 605 -26.68 -41.35 -7.10
N ASN A 606 -26.99 -42.62 -7.29
CA ASN A 606 -26.03 -43.63 -7.72
C ASN A 606 -26.15 -43.86 -9.22
N PHE A 607 -25.01 -43.96 -9.91
CA PHE A 607 -24.90 -44.29 -11.31
C PHE A 607 -24.04 -45.53 -11.48
N LEU A 608 -24.50 -46.43 -12.34
CA LEU A 608 -23.77 -47.63 -12.70
C LEU A 608 -22.89 -47.34 -13.91
N VAL A 609 -21.60 -47.66 -13.78
CA VAL A 609 -20.58 -47.41 -14.80
C VAL A 609 -19.89 -48.75 -15.11
N TYR A 610 -19.50 -48.98 -16.36
CA TYR A 610 -18.74 -50.16 -16.76
C TYR A 610 -17.48 -49.79 -17.56
N LEU A 611 -16.46 -50.65 -17.47
CA LEU A 611 -15.25 -50.57 -18.28
C LEU A 611 -15.46 -51.36 -19.58
N LYS A 612 -15.05 -50.76 -20.71
CA LYS A 612 -15.08 -51.42 -22.03
C LYS A 612 -14.19 -52.66 -22.08
N ASP A 613 -14.33 -53.44 -23.14
CA ASP A 613 -13.44 -54.59 -23.34
C ASP A 613 -12.00 -54.15 -23.61
N GLU A 614 -11.02 -54.93 -23.15
CA GLU A 614 -9.61 -54.62 -23.32
C GLU A 614 -9.17 -54.50 -24.79
N THR A 615 -9.88 -55.14 -25.71
CA THR A 615 -9.59 -55.03 -27.15
C THR A 615 -9.96 -53.65 -27.73
N GLU A 616 -10.83 -52.90 -27.04
CA GLU A 616 -11.30 -51.59 -27.51
C GLU A 616 -10.33 -50.44 -27.16
N PHE A 617 -9.43 -50.61 -26.19
CA PHE A 617 -8.52 -49.54 -25.78
C PHE A 617 -7.14 -50.07 -25.40
N ARG A 618 -6.09 -49.34 -25.79
CA ARG A 618 -4.69 -49.71 -25.50
C ARG A 618 -4.16 -49.11 -24.20
N ASP A 619 -4.72 -48.00 -23.77
CA ASP A 619 -4.18 -47.24 -22.64
C ASP A 619 -4.77 -47.73 -21.31
N LYS A 620 -3.95 -48.49 -20.58
CA LYS A 620 -4.22 -49.00 -19.24
C LYS A 620 -3.51 -48.21 -18.13
N LEU A 621 -2.63 -47.26 -18.47
CA LEU A 621 -1.79 -46.53 -17.51
C LEU A 621 -2.42 -45.22 -17.04
N THR A 622 -3.07 -44.47 -17.95
CA THR A 622 -3.65 -43.17 -17.59
C THR A 622 -4.83 -43.35 -16.63
N PRO A 623 -4.98 -42.56 -15.55
CA PRO A 623 -6.18 -42.58 -14.72
C PRO A 623 -7.47 -42.35 -15.52
N ILE A 624 -8.56 -42.96 -15.07
CA ILE A 624 -9.92 -42.69 -15.54
C ILE A 624 -10.48 -41.55 -14.68
N SER A 625 -10.41 -40.33 -15.19
CA SER A 625 -10.88 -39.15 -14.47
C SER A 625 -12.37 -38.90 -14.70
N ILE A 626 -13.11 -38.72 -13.62
CA ILE A 626 -14.54 -38.47 -13.62
C ILE A 626 -14.76 -37.05 -13.13
N GLY A 627 -15.39 -36.23 -13.97
CA GLY A 627 -15.72 -34.84 -13.67
C GLY A 627 -17.19 -34.68 -13.35
N LEU A 628 -17.48 -33.92 -12.30
CA LEU A 628 -18.81 -33.43 -11.95
C LEU A 628 -18.81 -31.91 -12.07
N ASN A 629 -19.66 -31.37 -12.93
CA ASN A 629 -19.91 -29.94 -13.04
C ASN A 629 -21.36 -29.65 -12.65
N TYR A 630 -21.59 -28.62 -11.83
CA TYR A 630 -22.95 -28.20 -11.47
C TYR A 630 -23.15 -26.69 -11.62
N SER A 631 -24.38 -26.32 -11.98
CA SER A 631 -24.82 -24.94 -12.19
C SER A 631 -26.26 -24.78 -11.70
N LEU A 632 -26.69 -23.55 -11.40
CA LEU A 632 -28.09 -23.27 -11.11
C LEU A 632 -28.93 -23.34 -12.39
N ASP A 633 -30.12 -23.92 -12.29
CA ASP A 633 -31.10 -23.87 -13.37
C ASP A 633 -31.77 -22.49 -13.42
N GLU A 634 -31.48 -21.73 -14.48
CA GLU A 634 -32.06 -20.40 -14.67
C GLU A 634 -33.49 -20.42 -15.26
N SER A 635 -33.96 -21.58 -15.70
CA SER A 635 -35.24 -21.70 -16.40
C SER A 635 -36.46 -21.76 -15.48
N THR A 636 -36.26 -22.04 -14.19
CA THR A 636 -37.31 -22.12 -13.18
C THR A 636 -37.36 -20.83 -12.34
N PRO A 637 -38.22 -19.85 -12.66
CA PRO A 637 -38.39 -18.66 -11.83
C PRO A 637 -38.93 -19.08 -10.46
N LEU A 638 -38.16 -18.78 -9.42
CA LEU A 638 -38.56 -19.08 -8.06
C LEU A 638 -39.72 -18.15 -7.64
N PRO A 639 -40.83 -18.71 -7.12
CA PRO A 639 -41.99 -17.91 -6.77
C PRO A 639 -41.63 -16.92 -5.65
N GLY A 640 -41.77 -15.62 -5.93
CA GLY A 640 -41.58 -14.54 -4.96
C GLY A 640 -40.23 -13.80 -5.02
N LEU A 641 -39.27 -14.24 -5.85
CA LEU A 641 -37.99 -13.56 -6.02
C LEU A 641 -37.97 -12.68 -7.28
N SER A 642 -37.62 -11.40 -7.11
CA SER A 642 -37.49 -10.44 -8.21
C SER A 642 -36.14 -10.55 -8.95
N LEU A 643 -35.11 -11.11 -8.28
CA LEU A 643 -33.74 -11.28 -8.77
C LEU A 643 -33.37 -12.76 -8.82
N LYS A 644 -32.59 -13.13 -9.85
CA LYS A 644 -32.06 -14.50 -10.00
C LYS A 644 -30.96 -14.74 -8.94
N PRO A 645 -30.97 -15.86 -8.21
CA PRO A 645 -29.88 -16.20 -7.29
C PRO A 645 -28.57 -16.49 -8.05
N ILE A 646 -27.45 -16.51 -7.33
CA ILE A 646 -26.15 -16.92 -7.86
C ILE A 646 -25.46 -17.95 -6.95
N LEU A 647 -24.66 -18.84 -7.54
CA LEU A 647 -23.81 -19.74 -6.76
C LEU A 647 -22.69 -18.97 -6.05
N ASN A 648 -22.37 -19.43 -4.85
CA ASN A 648 -21.23 -18.91 -4.11
C ASN A 648 -19.93 -19.10 -4.91
N TYR A 649 -19.31 -17.99 -5.29
CA TYR A 649 -18.07 -17.95 -6.09
C TYR A 649 -16.88 -18.62 -5.40
N TYR A 650 -16.85 -18.64 -4.07
CA TYR A 650 -15.75 -19.23 -3.29
C TYR A 650 -15.80 -20.76 -3.24
N ARG A 651 -16.91 -21.38 -3.65
CA ARG A 651 -17.05 -22.84 -3.73
C ARG A 651 -16.80 -23.34 -5.15
N LYS A 652 -16.11 -24.48 -5.25
CA LYS A 652 -15.84 -25.11 -6.55
C LYS A 652 -17.12 -25.71 -7.12
N SER A 653 -17.53 -25.23 -8.30
CA SER A 653 -18.62 -25.81 -9.10
C SER A 653 -18.21 -27.07 -9.88
N PHE A 654 -16.91 -27.32 -9.98
CA PHE A 654 -16.33 -28.51 -10.60
C PHE A 654 -15.58 -29.36 -9.57
N LEU A 655 -15.94 -30.63 -9.52
CA LEU A 655 -15.30 -31.66 -8.70
C LEU A 655 -14.76 -32.76 -9.61
N GLN A 656 -13.67 -33.40 -9.19
CA GLN A 656 -13.10 -34.52 -9.92
C GLN A 656 -12.66 -35.62 -8.99
N GLU A 657 -12.81 -36.85 -9.46
CA GLU A 657 -12.28 -38.06 -8.82
C GLU A 657 -11.65 -38.95 -9.89
N GLN A 658 -10.80 -39.89 -9.49
CA GLN A 658 -10.07 -40.76 -10.41
C GLN A 658 -10.22 -42.24 -10.05
N ALA A 659 -10.25 -43.07 -11.09
CA ALA A 659 -10.19 -44.52 -10.96
C ALA A 659 -9.02 -45.08 -11.79
N TYR A 660 -8.47 -46.22 -11.38
CA TYR A 660 -7.28 -46.83 -11.94
C TYR A 660 -7.58 -48.20 -12.54
N ILE A 661 -6.88 -48.57 -13.59
CA ILE A 661 -6.90 -49.93 -14.12
C ILE A 661 -5.77 -50.69 -13.45
N LEU A 662 -6.08 -51.84 -12.86
CA LEU A 662 -5.10 -52.71 -12.22
C LEU A 662 -4.03 -53.15 -13.25
N LEU A 663 -2.75 -52.92 -12.93
CA LEU A 663 -1.61 -53.30 -13.77
C LEU A 663 -0.43 -53.75 -12.89
N ASP A 664 0.20 -54.88 -13.23
CA ASP A 664 1.45 -55.38 -12.63
C ASP A 664 1.46 -55.53 -11.08
N CYS A 665 0.37 -56.02 -10.48
CA CYS A 665 0.24 -56.25 -9.01
C CYS A 665 0.35 -57.73 -8.58
N GLY A 666 1.24 -58.52 -9.19
CA GLY A 666 1.47 -59.92 -8.80
C GLY A 666 0.30 -60.88 -9.11
N GLU A 667 0.38 -62.11 -8.60
CA GLU A 667 -0.67 -63.15 -8.78
C GLU A 667 -1.89 -62.96 -7.87
N ASP A 668 -1.73 -62.22 -6.76
CA ASP A 668 -2.77 -61.93 -5.78
C ASP A 668 -3.57 -60.65 -6.09
N ASN A 669 -3.22 -59.94 -7.18
CA ASN A 669 -3.89 -58.73 -7.67
C ASN A 669 -3.95 -57.58 -6.64
N MET A 670 -3.01 -57.54 -5.68
CA MET A 670 -2.94 -56.49 -4.65
C MET A 670 -1.58 -55.81 -4.64
N CYS A 671 -1.50 -54.58 -5.13
CA CYS A 671 -0.25 -53.81 -5.11
C CYS A 671 0.12 -53.35 -3.68
N ILE A 672 1.17 -53.94 -3.10
CA ILE A 672 1.73 -53.56 -1.79
C ILE A 672 3.08 -52.82 -2.00
N PRO A 673 3.11 -51.47 -1.89
CA PRO A 673 4.34 -50.71 -2.04
C PRO A 673 5.23 -50.82 -0.78
N ASP A 674 6.52 -50.51 -0.89
CA ASP A 674 7.42 -50.31 0.26
C ASP A 674 8.15 -48.97 0.13
N LEU A 675 7.50 -47.91 0.62
CA LEU A 675 7.96 -46.54 0.47
C LEU A 675 8.99 -46.18 1.56
N LYS A 676 10.20 -45.81 1.16
CA LYS A 676 11.28 -45.32 2.03
C LYS A 676 11.60 -43.86 1.73
N LEU A 677 11.78 -43.06 2.78
CA LEU A 677 12.10 -41.64 2.68
C LEU A 677 13.33 -41.29 3.51
N ALA A 678 14.24 -40.53 2.92
CA ALA A 678 15.38 -39.91 3.60
C ALA A 678 15.52 -38.45 3.16
N ALA A 679 15.94 -37.55 4.05
CA ALA A 679 16.12 -36.14 3.72
C ALA A 679 17.30 -35.52 4.50
N ARG A 680 17.89 -34.46 3.95
CA ARG A 680 18.98 -33.68 4.55
C ARG A 680 18.88 -32.20 4.21
N MET A 681 19.41 -31.34 5.08
CA MET A 681 19.56 -29.90 4.87
C MET A 681 20.97 -29.56 4.39
N ASP A 682 21.10 -28.47 3.63
CA ASP A 682 22.40 -27.94 3.20
C ASP A 682 23.08 -27.03 4.25
N ARG A 683 22.32 -26.56 5.24
CA ARG A 683 22.79 -25.71 6.34
C ARG A 683 22.48 -26.33 7.70
N GLU A 684 23.32 -25.99 8.69
CA GLU A 684 23.18 -26.43 10.09
C GLU A 684 22.55 -25.36 10.99
N GLU A 685 22.66 -24.08 10.62
CA GLU A 685 22.12 -22.95 11.37
C GLU A 685 21.55 -21.84 10.46
N LEU A 686 20.59 -21.07 11.00
CA LEU A 686 19.98 -19.90 10.38
C LEU A 686 20.25 -18.64 11.20
N THR A 687 20.53 -17.52 10.53
CA THR A 687 20.94 -16.27 11.17
C THR A 687 19.80 -15.25 11.21
N ILE A 688 19.47 -14.72 12.39
CA ILE A 688 18.40 -13.71 12.55
C ILE A 688 18.76 -12.42 11.79
N GLY A 689 17.84 -11.93 10.95
CA GLY A 689 18.00 -10.71 10.14
C GLY A 689 18.81 -10.89 8.83
N ASP A 690 19.16 -12.14 8.49
CA ASP A 690 19.77 -12.49 7.21
C ASP A 690 18.77 -13.13 6.24
N ASP A 691 19.12 -13.15 4.96
CA ASP A 691 18.34 -13.81 3.91
C ASP A 691 18.60 -15.32 3.96
N ASN A 692 17.87 -16.02 4.83
CA ASN A 692 18.04 -17.44 5.05
C ASN A 692 17.41 -18.27 3.92
N LEU A 693 18.22 -18.61 2.92
CA LEU A 693 17.88 -19.60 1.90
C LEU A 693 18.30 -21.00 2.35
N LEU A 694 17.36 -21.94 2.34
CA LEU A 694 17.53 -23.32 2.79
C LEU A 694 17.17 -24.29 1.65
N MET A 695 17.97 -25.34 1.46
CA MET A 695 17.68 -26.40 0.50
C MET A 695 17.56 -27.76 1.19
N LEU A 696 16.40 -28.40 1.00
CA LEU A 696 16.15 -29.78 1.43
C LEU A 696 16.47 -30.73 0.28
N THR A 697 17.45 -31.60 0.45
CA THR A 697 17.68 -32.72 -0.48
C THR A 697 16.99 -33.97 0.05
N ILE A 698 16.04 -34.49 -0.72
CA ILE A 698 15.13 -35.56 -0.33
C ILE A 698 15.33 -36.73 -1.28
N ASN A 699 15.38 -37.95 -0.74
CA ASN A 699 15.46 -39.19 -1.48
C ASN A 699 14.24 -40.07 -1.18
N ALA A 700 13.41 -40.29 -2.19
CA ALA A 700 12.20 -41.10 -2.13
C ALA A 700 12.42 -42.40 -2.92
N GLN A 701 12.18 -43.54 -2.28
CA GLN A 701 12.40 -44.86 -2.88
C GLN A 701 11.17 -45.75 -2.70
N ASN A 702 10.84 -46.56 -3.70
CA ASN A 702 9.87 -47.64 -3.61
C ASN A 702 10.58 -48.98 -3.79
N GLN A 703 10.62 -49.82 -2.74
CA GLN A 703 11.25 -51.14 -2.74
C GLN A 703 10.22 -52.29 -2.87
N GLY A 704 8.93 -51.97 -2.94
CA GLY A 704 7.83 -52.93 -3.11
C GLY A 704 7.23 -52.83 -4.51
N GLU A 705 5.93 -53.06 -4.61
CA GLU A 705 5.17 -52.98 -5.86
C GLU A 705 4.70 -51.55 -6.18
N GLY A 706 3.96 -51.36 -7.28
CA GLY A 706 3.50 -50.03 -7.72
C GLY A 706 2.70 -49.26 -6.67
N ALA A 707 3.14 -48.04 -6.34
CA ALA A 707 2.41 -47.14 -5.47
C ALA A 707 1.56 -46.16 -6.30
N TYR A 708 0.23 -46.24 -6.21
CA TYR A 708 -0.69 -45.35 -6.93
C TYR A 708 -0.79 -43.99 -6.24
N GLU A 709 -0.87 -42.91 -7.03
CA GLU A 709 -0.89 -41.52 -6.53
C GLU A 709 0.19 -41.25 -5.48
N ALA A 710 1.43 -41.70 -5.74
CA ALA A 710 2.51 -41.47 -4.80
C ALA A 710 2.88 -39.98 -4.77
N GLU A 711 2.68 -39.36 -3.62
CA GLU A 711 2.90 -37.94 -3.37
C GLU A 711 3.82 -37.76 -2.15
N LEU A 712 4.78 -36.83 -2.26
CA LEU A 712 5.62 -36.40 -1.16
C LEU A 712 4.98 -35.19 -0.47
N TYR A 713 4.68 -35.32 0.82
CA TYR A 713 4.18 -34.26 1.68
C TYR A 713 5.32 -33.68 2.50
N VAL A 714 5.50 -32.36 2.43
CA VAL A 714 6.46 -31.59 3.23
C VAL A 714 5.70 -30.53 4.01
N LEU A 715 5.52 -30.76 5.31
CA LEU A 715 4.95 -29.78 6.24
C LEU A 715 6.01 -28.73 6.55
N ILE A 716 5.66 -27.46 6.31
CA ILE A 716 6.58 -26.33 6.48
C ILE A 716 6.15 -25.45 7.65
N PRO A 717 7.11 -24.89 8.41
CA PRO A 717 6.80 -23.98 9.51
C PRO A 717 6.28 -22.63 8.97
N PRO A 718 5.54 -21.83 9.76
CA PRO A 718 4.93 -20.58 9.30
C PRO A 718 5.97 -19.53 8.84
N GLN A 719 7.21 -19.65 9.32
CA GLN A 719 8.35 -18.80 8.96
C GLN A 719 8.97 -19.13 7.59
N ALA A 720 8.68 -20.30 7.02
CA ALA A 720 9.27 -20.76 5.77
C ALA A 720 8.30 -20.62 4.60
N ASP A 721 8.81 -20.10 3.48
CA ASP A 721 8.10 -19.98 2.22
C ASP A 721 8.77 -20.82 1.14
N TYR A 722 7.95 -21.54 0.37
CA TYR A 722 8.42 -22.41 -0.70
C TYR A 722 8.80 -21.60 -1.95
N ILE A 723 10.04 -21.73 -2.41
CA ILE A 723 10.53 -21.04 -3.62
C ILE A 723 10.30 -21.88 -4.86
N GLY A 724 10.54 -23.20 -4.77
CA GLY A 724 10.45 -24.10 -5.91
C GLY A 724 11.42 -25.28 -5.86
N VAL A 725 11.27 -26.19 -6.82
CA VAL A 725 12.19 -27.31 -7.06
C VAL A 725 13.51 -26.82 -7.64
N GLU A 726 14.62 -27.42 -7.24
CA GLU A 726 15.95 -27.20 -7.83
C GLU A 726 16.00 -27.75 -9.26
N ARG A 727 16.42 -26.92 -10.22
CA ARG A 727 16.41 -27.27 -11.65
C ARG A 727 17.80 -27.26 -12.30
N ARG A 728 18.78 -26.63 -11.65
CA ARG A 728 20.15 -26.46 -12.17
C ARG A 728 21.00 -27.71 -11.97
N ASN A 729 20.73 -28.50 -10.94
CA ASN A 729 21.46 -29.74 -10.68
C ASN A 729 20.84 -30.91 -11.46
N GLU A 730 21.56 -31.44 -12.46
CA GLU A 730 21.10 -32.56 -13.28
C GLU A 730 20.96 -33.88 -12.50
N ALA A 731 21.62 -34.00 -11.34
CA ALA A 731 21.49 -35.16 -10.46
C ALA A 731 20.15 -35.21 -9.69
N LEU A 732 19.38 -34.11 -9.69
CA LEU A 732 18.10 -34.00 -8.99
C LEU A 732 16.95 -34.01 -10.00
N ARG A 733 15.91 -34.79 -9.71
CA ARG A 733 14.74 -34.92 -10.56
C ARG A 733 13.85 -33.69 -10.43
N ARG A 734 13.36 -33.21 -11.57
CA ARG A 734 12.39 -32.12 -11.66
C ARG A 734 11.00 -32.69 -11.41
N LEU A 735 10.48 -32.46 -10.22
CA LEU A 735 9.11 -32.84 -9.86
C LEU A 735 8.14 -31.68 -10.08
N ASN A 736 6.87 -32.03 -10.24
CA ASN A 736 5.78 -31.08 -10.16
C ASN A 736 5.38 -30.98 -8.67
N CYS A 737 5.46 -29.78 -8.12
CA CYS A 737 5.18 -29.54 -6.72
C CYS A 737 4.23 -28.35 -6.59
N GLU A 738 3.26 -28.47 -5.71
CA GLU A 738 2.25 -27.48 -5.42
C GLU A 738 2.28 -27.12 -3.94
N TYR A 739 2.13 -25.84 -3.63
CA TYR A 739 1.91 -25.39 -2.26
C TYR A 739 0.42 -25.51 -1.92
N ARG A 740 0.09 -26.22 -0.84
CA ARG A 740 -1.28 -26.41 -0.35
C ARG A 740 -1.40 -25.95 1.10
N MET A 741 -2.55 -25.39 1.43
CA MET A 741 -2.92 -25.03 2.80
C MET A 741 -4.24 -25.71 3.12
N GLU A 742 -4.20 -26.58 4.12
CA GLU A 742 -5.40 -27.29 4.61
C GLU A 742 -5.62 -26.87 6.06
N ASN A 743 -6.75 -26.20 6.31
CA ASN A 743 -7.05 -25.47 7.55
C ASN A 743 -5.97 -24.43 7.90
N VAL A 744 -4.98 -24.80 8.72
CA VAL A 744 -3.88 -23.94 9.23
C VAL A 744 -2.50 -24.52 8.89
N THR A 745 -2.44 -25.79 8.48
CA THR A 745 -1.17 -26.46 8.15
C THR A 745 -0.73 -26.12 6.73
N ARG A 746 0.46 -25.53 6.62
CA ARG A 746 1.13 -25.21 5.35
C ARG A 746 1.93 -26.42 4.90
N MET A 747 1.72 -26.88 3.66
CA MET A 747 2.45 -28.02 3.11
C MET A 747 2.81 -27.84 1.63
N VAL A 748 3.90 -28.48 1.22
CA VAL A 748 4.26 -28.64 -0.19
C VAL A 748 4.03 -30.10 -0.56
N VAL A 749 3.24 -30.32 -1.61
CA VAL A 749 2.91 -31.65 -2.14
C VAL A 749 3.59 -31.80 -3.49
N CYS A 750 4.38 -32.87 -3.66
CA CYS A 750 5.10 -33.15 -4.91
C CYS A 750 4.73 -34.52 -5.48
N ASP A 751 4.47 -34.56 -6.78
CA ASP A 751 4.11 -35.80 -7.50
C ASP A 751 5.36 -36.69 -7.67
N LEU A 752 5.34 -37.90 -7.13
CA LEU A 752 6.42 -38.89 -7.30
C LEU A 752 6.14 -39.89 -8.43
N GLY A 753 4.88 -40.06 -8.82
CA GLY A 753 4.46 -40.89 -9.96
C GLY A 753 3.12 -41.56 -9.72
N ASN A 754 2.45 -41.93 -10.82
CA ASN A 754 1.17 -42.63 -10.76
C ASN A 754 1.09 -43.76 -11.82
N PRO A 755 1.43 -45.02 -11.47
CA PRO A 755 2.04 -45.43 -10.20
C PRO A 755 3.54 -45.07 -10.13
N MET A 756 4.08 -44.89 -8.93
CA MET A 756 5.52 -44.95 -8.68
C MET A 756 5.94 -46.42 -8.75
N LEU A 757 6.63 -46.78 -9.84
CA LEU A 757 7.01 -48.17 -10.16
C LEU A 757 7.89 -48.81 -9.08
N ALA A 758 7.91 -50.14 -9.05
CA ALA A 758 8.83 -50.93 -8.24
C ALA A 758 10.30 -50.55 -8.51
N GLU A 759 11.13 -50.59 -7.47
CA GLU A 759 12.56 -50.22 -7.48
C GLU A 759 12.88 -48.77 -7.89
N THR A 760 11.87 -47.89 -7.96
CA THR A 760 12.09 -46.49 -8.30
C THR A 760 12.82 -45.75 -7.18
N ASN A 761 13.89 -45.02 -7.52
CA ASN A 761 14.65 -44.18 -6.59
C ASN A 761 14.78 -42.76 -7.15
N ILE A 762 14.22 -41.78 -6.45
CA ILE A 762 14.11 -40.38 -6.89
C ILE A 762 14.74 -39.47 -5.85
N SER A 763 15.76 -38.71 -6.26
CA SER A 763 16.30 -37.60 -5.46
C SER A 763 15.75 -36.25 -5.96
N VAL A 764 15.24 -35.42 -5.06
CA VAL A 764 14.69 -34.08 -5.35
C VAL A 764 15.29 -33.04 -4.40
N GLY A 765 15.51 -31.82 -4.91
CA GLY A 765 15.90 -30.66 -4.11
C GLY A 765 14.76 -29.65 -4.02
N LEU A 766 14.33 -29.29 -2.81
CA LEU A 766 13.33 -28.26 -2.57
C LEU A 766 13.97 -27.05 -1.90
N ARG A 767 13.71 -25.85 -2.41
CA ARG A 767 14.28 -24.60 -1.89
C ARG A 767 13.22 -23.81 -1.12
N PHE A 768 13.64 -23.27 0.01
CA PHE A 768 12.83 -22.47 0.92
C PHE A 768 13.53 -21.16 1.28
N SER A 769 12.75 -20.11 1.50
CA SER A 769 13.20 -18.88 2.16
C SER A 769 12.62 -18.87 3.56
N VAL A 770 13.44 -18.68 4.58
CA VAL A 770 13.00 -18.62 5.97
C VAL A 770 13.15 -17.19 6.47
N GLN A 771 12.04 -16.58 6.87
CA GLN A 771 11.99 -15.19 7.33
C GLN A 771 11.29 -15.11 8.69
N ARG A 772 11.36 -13.96 9.36
CA ARG A 772 10.66 -13.70 10.65
C ARG A 772 11.12 -14.65 11.77
N LEU A 773 12.42 -14.67 12.04
CA LEU A 773 13.05 -15.51 13.07
C LEU A 773 13.10 -14.86 14.47
N GLU A 774 12.50 -13.68 14.63
CA GLU A 774 12.71 -12.80 15.80
C GLU A 774 11.93 -13.27 17.04
N GLU A 775 10.77 -13.91 16.81
CA GLU A 775 9.85 -14.36 17.86
C GLU A 775 9.89 -15.89 18.08
N VAL A 776 10.71 -16.60 17.31
CA VAL A 776 10.77 -18.06 17.28
C VAL A 776 11.61 -18.60 18.45
N GLY A 777 11.39 -19.87 18.80
CA GLY A 777 12.25 -20.63 19.71
C GLY A 777 13.67 -20.86 19.17
N SER A 778 14.40 -21.80 19.76
CA SER A 778 15.79 -22.13 19.39
C SER A 778 15.96 -22.73 17.99
N ASP A 779 14.89 -23.29 17.44
CA ASP A 779 14.93 -24.16 16.27
C ASP A 779 13.59 -24.15 15.52
N ILE A 780 13.65 -24.50 14.24
CA ILE A 780 12.47 -24.76 13.40
C ILE A 780 12.52 -26.18 12.85
N ARG A 781 11.34 -26.74 12.57
CA ARG A 781 11.15 -28.12 12.17
C ARG A 781 10.44 -28.23 10.83
N PHE A 782 10.93 -29.14 9.98
CA PHE A 782 10.28 -29.60 8.75
C PHE A 782 9.91 -31.08 8.91
N ASP A 783 8.67 -31.44 8.60
CA ASP A 783 8.20 -32.83 8.66
C ASP A 783 7.84 -33.33 7.26
N LEU A 784 8.35 -34.52 6.90
CA LEU A 784 8.23 -35.07 5.55
C LEU A 784 7.69 -36.51 5.61
N GLN A 785 6.79 -36.85 4.68
CA GLN A 785 6.26 -38.20 4.51
C GLN A 785 5.77 -38.44 3.08
N ILE A 786 5.93 -39.66 2.56
CA ILE A 786 5.31 -40.08 1.29
C ILE A 786 3.97 -40.74 1.61
N LYS A 787 2.93 -40.42 0.83
CA LYS A 787 1.62 -41.05 0.88
C LYS A 787 1.22 -41.58 -0.50
N SER A 788 0.46 -42.68 -0.52
CA SER A 788 -0.13 -43.28 -1.72
C SER A 788 -1.58 -43.68 -1.45
N SER A 789 -2.37 -43.95 -2.50
CA SER A 789 -3.76 -44.40 -2.38
C SER A 789 -3.93 -45.92 -2.28
N ASN A 790 -2.83 -46.67 -2.13
CA ASN A 790 -2.87 -48.12 -1.90
C ASN A 790 -3.57 -48.43 -0.57
N LYS A 791 -4.24 -49.59 -0.49
CA LYS A 791 -4.94 -50.02 0.74
C LYS A 791 -3.98 -50.44 1.85
N ASP A 792 -2.91 -51.12 1.48
CA ASP A 792 -1.92 -51.68 2.38
C ASP A 792 -0.57 -50.97 2.18
N ASN A 793 0.14 -50.71 3.29
CA ASN A 793 1.43 -50.02 3.35
C ASN A 793 1.51 -48.68 2.58
N SER A 794 0.45 -47.87 2.66
CA SER A 794 0.25 -46.66 1.86
C SER A 794 1.16 -45.47 2.21
N ASN A 795 1.95 -45.54 3.28
CA ASN A 795 2.73 -44.41 3.79
C ASN A 795 4.18 -44.83 4.05
N SER A 796 5.12 -43.90 3.85
CA SER A 796 6.52 -44.10 4.23
C SER A 796 6.78 -43.86 5.72
N ASN A 797 8.02 -44.14 6.14
CA ASN A 797 8.56 -43.62 7.40
C ASN A 797 8.50 -42.07 7.41
N PRO A 798 8.07 -41.43 8.52
CA PRO A 798 8.14 -39.99 8.67
C PRO A 798 9.59 -39.55 8.91
N VAL A 799 9.96 -38.38 8.38
CA VAL A 799 11.29 -37.77 8.56
C VAL A 799 11.13 -36.35 9.07
N SER A 800 11.84 -36.01 10.14
CA SER A 800 11.79 -34.69 10.75
C SER A 800 13.18 -34.06 10.73
N LEU A 801 13.29 -32.84 10.19
CA LEU A 801 14.54 -32.08 10.10
C LEU A 801 14.44 -30.83 10.96
N THR A 802 15.39 -30.64 11.88
CA THR A 802 15.45 -29.49 12.80
C THR A 802 16.70 -28.66 12.57
N ILE A 803 16.56 -27.35 12.40
CA ILE A 803 17.67 -26.41 12.17
C ILE A 803 17.69 -25.34 13.25
N ASN A 804 18.88 -25.05 13.79
CA ASN A 804 19.06 -24.12 14.90
C ASN A 804 19.09 -22.66 14.41
N ILE A 805 18.62 -21.75 15.24
CA ILE A 805 18.63 -20.30 14.98
C ILE A 805 19.73 -19.64 15.81
N THR A 806 20.53 -18.77 15.19
CA THR A 806 21.59 -18.00 15.85
C THR A 806 21.52 -16.51 15.52
N SER A 807 22.02 -15.67 16.42
CA SER A 807 22.11 -14.22 16.26
C SER A 807 23.56 -13.80 16.03
N LYS A 808 23.81 -12.88 15.07
CA LYS A 808 25.16 -12.37 14.77
C LYS A 808 25.15 -10.85 14.62
N ALA A 809 25.87 -10.16 15.51
CA ALA A 809 26.09 -8.72 15.44
C ALA A 809 27.51 -8.41 14.93
N ASP A 810 27.61 -7.48 13.98
CA ASP A 810 28.88 -6.94 13.47
C ASP A 810 28.77 -5.42 13.36
N VAL A 811 29.53 -4.70 14.16
CA VAL A 811 29.36 -3.25 14.36
C VAL A 811 30.69 -2.56 14.05
N ASP A 812 30.62 -1.51 13.23
CA ASP A 812 31.78 -0.74 12.78
C ASP A 812 31.71 0.68 13.34
N ILE A 813 32.83 1.20 13.85
CA ILE A 813 32.94 2.58 14.32
C ILE A 813 33.87 3.41 13.43
N ARG A 814 33.34 4.54 12.97
CA ARG A 814 34.03 5.47 12.08
C ARG A 814 34.09 6.84 12.74
N GLY A 815 35.11 7.61 12.40
CA GLY A 815 35.15 8.99 12.80
C GLY A 815 36.11 9.82 11.94
N VAL A 816 35.82 11.11 11.84
CA VAL A 816 36.56 12.08 11.03
C VAL A 816 36.64 13.42 11.75
N SER A 817 37.73 14.15 11.55
CA SER A 817 37.88 15.55 11.96
C SER A 817 37.79 16.48 10.76
N HIS A 818 37.02 17.56 10.89
CA HIS A 818 36.88 18.63 9.90
C HIS A 818 37.19 19.99 10.56
N PRO A 819 38.26 20.71 10.14
CA PRO A 819 39.29 20.27 9.19
C PRO A 819 40.25 19.24 9.81
N ALA A 820 40.81 18.35 8.99
CA ALA A 820 41.77 17.32 9.46
C ALA A 820 43.12 17.91 9.93
N GLN A 821 43.49 19.09 9.40
CA GLN A 821 44.68 19.82 9.81
C GLN A 821 44.42 21.33 9.88
N ILE A 822 45.10 22.00 10.81
CA ILE A 822 45.02 23.43 11.07
C ILE A 822 46.41 24.03 10.95
N ILE A 823 46.54 25.12 10.19
CA ILE A 823 47.80 25.82 9.96
C ILE A 823 47.80 27.13 10.76
N LEU A 824 48.81 27.32 11.61
CA LEU A 824 49.02 28.53 12.41
C LEU A 824 50.25 29.32 11.89
N PRO A 825 50.24 30.67 11.91
CA PRO A 825 49.11 31.55 12.23
C PRO A 825 48.13 31.65 11.04
N PHE A 826 46.84 31.87 11.32
CA PHE A 826 45.82 32.09 10.30
C PHE A 826 45.58 33.60 10.10
N PRO A 827 45.18 34.04 8.88
CA PRO A 827 45.07 35.46 8.55
C PRO A 827 43.96 36.16 9.36
N ASN A 828 44.17 37.44 9.70
CA ASN A 828 43.16 38.35 10.27
C ASN A 828 42.64 37.99 11.69
N TRP A 829 43.40 37.24 12.49
CA TRP A 829 43.01 36.92 13.86
C TRP A 829 44.05 37.40 14.87
N GLU A 830 43.59 38.04 15.93
CA GLU A 830 44.40 38.52 17.05
C GLU A 830 43.82 38.01 18.38
N PRO A 831 44.67 37.61 19.34
CA PRO A 831 44.21 37.07 20.62
C PRO A 831 43.55 38.17 21.47
N LYS A 832 42.31 37.93 21.93
CA LYS A 832 41.59 38.80 22.87
C LYS A 832 41.72 38.29 24.31
N GLU A 833 41.93 39.21 25.27
CA GLU A 833 42.05 38.85 26.70
C GLU A 833 40.75 38.29 27.31
N LYS A 834 39.58 38.74 26.81
CA LYS A 834 38.26 38.23 27.19
C LYS A 834 37.45 37.95 25.91
N PRO A 835 37.43 36.69 25.41
CA PRO A 835 36.60 36.34 24.27
C PRO A 835 35.13 36.47 24.65
N THR A 836 34.31 37.00 23.73
CA THR A 836 32.85 37.12 23.91
C THR A 836 32.08 36.30 22.86
N LYS A 837 32.69 36.11 21.69
CA LYS A 837 32.15 35.34 20.57
C LYS A 837 32.97 34.09 20.30
N GLU A 838 32.34 33.11 19.66
CA GLU A 838 33.01 31.88 19.18
C GLU A 838 34.28 32.17 18.35
N GLU A 839 34.23 33.20 17.50
CA GLU A 839 35.30 33.65 16.60
C GLU A 839 36.55 34.16 17.32
N ASP A 840 36.40 34.64 18.55
CA ASP A 840 37.48 35.22 19.33
C ASP A 840 38.47 34.17 19.84
N ILE A 841 38.09 32.87 19.84
CA ILE A 841 38.91 31.78 20.39
C ILE A 841 39.88 31.19 19.37
N GLY A 842 39.42 31.00 18.14
CA GLY A 842 40.19 30.34 17.09
C GLY A 842 39.33 29.64 16.03
N PRO A 843 39.94 28.77 15.20
CA PRO A 843 39.25 28.09 14.12
C PRO A 843 38.31 26.98 14.64
N GLN A 844 37.21 26.77 13.92
CA GLN A 844 36.26 25.70 14.21
C GLN A 844 36.85 24.33 13.90
N VAL A 845 36.58 23.37 14.78
CA VAL A 845 36.97 21.96 14.66
C VAL A 845 35.75 21.11 15.00
N GLN A 846 35.33 20.28 14.05
CA GLN A 846 34.21 19.38 14.22
C GLN A 846 34.69 17.94 14.10
N HIS A 847 34.43 17.13 15.13
CA HIS A 847 34.63 15.68 15.05
C HIS A 847 33.28 15.01 14.89
N ILE A 848 33.20 14.09 13.93
CA ILE A 848 31.99 13.32 13.62
C ILE A 848 32.32 11.86 13.87
N TYR A 849 31.49 11.18 14.67
CA TYR A 849 31.59 9.75 14.98
C TYR A 849 30.33 9.06 14.49
N GLU A 850 30.49 7.97 13.73
CA GLU A 850 29.40 7.14 13.23
C GLU A 850 29.58 5.71 13.74
N LEU A 851 28.56 5.18 14.42
CA LEU A 851 28.45 3.77 14.76
C LEU A 851 27.46 3.11 13.80
N HIS A 852 27.92 2.13 13.03
CA HIS A 852 27.13 1.50 11.97
C HIS A 852 27.01 -0.01 12.20
N ASN A 853 25.77 -0.54 12.22
CA ASN A 853 25.54 -1.98 12.32
C ASN A 853 25.59 -2.62 10.92
N LYS A 854 26.70 -3.33 10.61
CA LYS A 854 26.86 -4.10 9.38
C LYS A 854 26.26 -5.50 9.48
N GLY A 855 26.08 -6.00 10.70
CA GLY A 855 25.62 -7.34 10.97
C GLY A 855 24.16 -7.56 10.55
N PRO A 856 23.76 -8.81 10.26
CA PRO A 856 22.39 -9.13 9.91
C PRO A 856 21.43 -8.91 11.08
N SER A 857 21.86 -9.14 12.32
CA SER A 857 21.01 -9.02 13.51
C SER A 857 21.06 -7.61 14.12
N GLY A 858 19.92 -7.12 14.61
CA GLY A 858 19.82 -5.86 15.35
C GLY A 858 20.50 -5.92 16.72
N ILE A 859 21.02 -4.78 17.19
CA ILE A 859 21.63 -4.64 18.52
C ILE A 859 20.79 -3.72 19.40
N SER A 860 20.85 -3.91 20.72
CA SER A 860 20.13 -3.07 21.68
C SER A 860 21.01 -2.68 22.86
N ASN A 861 20.74 -1.53 23.46
CA ASN A 861 21.45 -1.05 24.64
C ASN A 861 22.97 -1.01 24.41
N THR A 862 23.41 -0.14 23.51
CA THR A 862 24.84 0.05 23.21
C THR A 862 25.35 1.32 23.88
N LEU A 863 26.50 1.23 24.55
CA LEU A 863 27.18 2.37 25.16
C LEU A 863 28.31 2.84 24.23
N LEU A 864 28.26 4.10 23.82
CA LEU A 864 29.30 4.79 23.07
C LEU A 864 29.96 5.85 23.96
N GLU A 865 31.27 5.78 24.13
CA GLU A 865 32.04 6.70 24.96
C GLU A 865 33.04 7.48 24.08
N VAL A 866 33.00 8.81 24.17
CA VAL A 866 33.97 9.71 23.51
C VAL A 866 34.80 10.40 24.59
N GLY A 867 36.11 10.17 24.55
CA GLY A 867 37.11 10.92 25.30
C GLY A 867 37.54 12.15 24.51
N TRP A 868 37.16 13.33 25.01
CA TRP A 868 37.41 14.61 24.34
C TRP A 868 38.58 15.39 24.96
N PRO A 869 39.63 15.74 24.19
CA PRO A 869 40.83 16.41 24.68
C PRO A 869 40.57 17.90 25.02
N ASN A 870 40.11 18.15 26.25
CA ASN A 870 39.62 19.46 26.68
C ASN A 870 40.75 20.38 27.18
N ARG A 871 41.60 19.90 28.11
CA ARG A 871 42.61 20.75 28.78
C ARG A 871 43.97 20.09 28.93
N PHE A 872 45.02 20.91 28.85
CA PHE A 872 46.39 20.53 29.15
C PHE A 872 47.05 21.55 30.07
N LYS A 873 47.38 21.16 31.31
CA LYS A 873 47.96 22.05 32.34
C LYS A 873 47.16 23.34 32.56
N GLU A 874 45.85 23.19 32.81
CA GLU A 874 44.85 24.26 33.02
C GLU A 874 44.45 25.10 31.79
N GLU A 875 45.22 25.07 30.71
CA GLU A 875 44.91 25.71 29.42
C GLU A 875 43.94 24.86 28.57
N TYR A 876 42.98 25.50 27.88
CA TYR A 876 42.09 24.81 26.93
C TYR A 876 42.84 24.39 25.66
N LEU A 877 42.45 23.26 25.09
CA LEU A 877 42.91 22.79 23.77
C LEU A 877 41.78 22.88 22.74
N LEU A 878 40.79 21.99 22.85
CA LEU A 878 39.57 22.01 22.05
C LEU A 878 38.38 22.35 22.95
N TYR A 879 37.86 23.55 22.79
CA TYR A 879 36.74 24.08 23.56
C TYR A 879 35.41 23.66 22.92
N VAL A 880 34.59 22.89 23.64
CA VAL A 880 33.32 22.33 23.14
C VAL A 880 32.17 23.30 23.39
N PHE A 881 31.38 23.53 22.34
CA PHE A 881 30.17 24.36 22.39
C PHE A 881 28.91 23.51 22.48
N GLU A 882 28.72 22.63 21.50
CA GLU A 882 27.51 21.84 21.34
C GLU A 882 27.82 20.42 20.87
N ILE A 883 26.96 19.49 21.25
CA ILE A 883 26.96 18.11 20.78
C ILE A 883 25.65 17.89 20.05
N HIS A 884 25.74 17.43 18.80
CA HIS A 884 24.59 17.11 17.98
C HIS A 884 24.54 15.62 17.71
N THR A 885 23.36 15.04 17.82
CA THR A 885 23.11 13.60 17.69
C THR A 885 22.14 13.35 16.53
N ASP A 886 22.42 12.34 15.73
CA ASP A 886 21.57 11.90 14.62
C ASP A 886 21.36 10.38 14.73
N GLY A 887 20.11 9.93 14.64
CA GLY A 887 19.68 8.56 14.96
C GLY A 887 19.27 8.34 16.44
N PRO A 888 19.03 7.08 16.86
CA PRO A 888 18.45 6.73 18.17
C PRO A 888 19.48 6.76 19.31
N ILE A 889 20.08 7.92 19.55
CA ILE A 889 21.20 8.11 20.50
C ILE A 889 20.96 9.29 21.44
N LYS A 890 21.20 9.08 22.74
CA LYS A 890 21.11 10.10 23.79
C LYS A 890 22.44 10.23 24.51
N CYS A 891 23.06 11.42 24.43
CA CYS A 891 24.37 11.69 25.02
C CYS A 891 24.27 12.48 26.33
N ARG A 892 25.17 12.18 27.26
CA ARG A 892 25.37 12.90 28.52
C ARG A 892 26.85 13.21 28.70
N THR A 893 27.14 14.37 29.27
CA THR A 893 28.51 14.81 29.56
C THR A 893 28.73 14.90 31.07
N ASN A 894 29.96 14.69 31.51
CA ASN A 894 30.34 14.82 32.92
C ASN A 894 30.57 16.27 33.36
N SER A 895 30.70 17.22 32.42
CA SER A 895 30.91 18.65 32.66
C SER A 895 29.95 19.48 31.81
N THR A 896 29.68 20.71 32.25
CA THR A 896 28.86 21.69 31.50
C THR A 896 29.56 22.08 30.20
N LEU A 897 28.84 22.00 29.08
CA LEU A 897 29.27 22.52 27.78
C LEU A 897 29.28 24.05 27.83
N ASN A 898 30.16 24.69 27.04
CA ASN A 898 30.34 26.15 26.99
C ASN A 898 30.39 26.83 28.39
N PRO A 899 31.31 26.46 29.30
CA PRO A 899 31.37 27.02 30.66
C PRO A 899 31.69 28.53 30.73
N LEU A 900 32.03 29.17 29.61
CA LEU A 900 32.32 30.61 29.52
C LEU A 900 31.13 31.41 28.95
N ASP A 901 30.01 30.74 28.67
CA ASP A 901 28.76 31.33 28.15
C ASP A 901 28.98 32.26 26.94
N LEU A 902 29.79 31.79 25.98
CA LEU A 902 30.14 32.55 24.79
C LEU A 902 28.99 32.52 23.76
N GLU A 903 28.78 33.63 23.06
CA GLU A 903 27.77 33.76 22.00
C GLU A 903 28.08 32.81 20.82
N VAL A 904 27.14 31.92 20.52
CA VAL A 904 27.24 30.92 19.44
C VAL A 904 26.74 31.53 18.13
N SER A 905 27.54 31.42 17.06
CA SER A 905 27.21 31.94 15.73
C SER A 905 26.09 31.12 15.05
N ALA A 906 25.27 31.77 14.20
CA ALA A 906 24.20 31.11 13.43
C ALA A 906 24.76 30.10 12.40
N ARG A 907 24.02 29.01 12.17
CA ARG A 907 24.42 27.83 11.38
C ARG A 907 24.79 28.15 9.93
N GLU A 908 25.99 27.77 9.52
CA GLU A 908 26.34 27.48 8.12
C GLU A 908 26.91 26.05 8.07
N ASP A 909 26.10 25.08 7.63
CA ASP A 909 26.64 23.77 7.26
C ASP A 909 27.39 23.93 5.94
N THR A 910 28.70 23.65 5.94
CA THR A 910 29.51 23.77 4.73
C THR A 910 29.08 22.73 3.68
N PRO A 911 29.06 23.08 2.37
CA PRO A 911 28.68 22.17 1.27
C PRO A 911 29.48 20.86 1.23
N GLU A 912 30.69 20.86 1.77
CA GLU A 912 31.61 19.71 1.84
C GLU A 912 31.15 18.68 2.89
N LEU A 913 30.53 19.13 3.99
CA LEU A 913 29.97 18.26 5.05
C LEU A 913 28.71 17.54 4.56
N LEU A 914 27.89 18.23 3.76
CA LEU A 914 26.73 17.66 3.05
C LEU A 914 27.17 16.62 2.00
N GLY A 915 28.33 16.81 1.37
CA GLY A 915 28.92 15.84 0.43
C GLY A 915 29.44 14.56 1.09
N PHE A 916 29.96 14.64 2.32
CA PHE A 916 30.41 13.47 3.08
C PHE A 916 29.24 12.57 3.51
N LEU A 917 28.10 13.17 3.89
CA LEU A 917 26.89 12.45 4.31
C LEU A 917 26.11 11.85 3.12
N ARG A 918 26.27 12.37 1.89
CA ARG A 918 25.57 11.88 0.69
C ARG A 918 26.22 10.72 -0.04
N ASN A 919 27.52 10.47 0.18
CA ASN A 919 28.31 9.49 -0.59
C ASN A 919 28.46 8.11 0.08
N SER A 920 27.70 7.81 1.13
CA SER A 920 27.76 6.52 1.86
C SER A 920 26.98 5.37 1.19
N THR A 921 26.35 5.58 0.03
CA THR A 921 25.47 4.58 -0.61
C THR A 921 25.92 4.03 -1.96
N THR A 922 27.16 4.27 -2.41
CA THR A 922 27.71 3.60 -3.61
C THR A 922 28.97 2.80 -3.29
N PRO A 923 28.98 1.46 -3.49
CA PRO A 923 30.19 0.67 -3.41
C PRO A 923 31.01 0.89 -4.68
N HIS A 924 31.88 1.89 -4.66
CA HIS A 924 32.98 1.95 -5.62
C HIS A 924 34.23 1.40 -4.95
N GLU A 925 34.60 0.17 -5.30
CA GLU A 925 35.96 -0.34 -5.17
C GLU A 925 36.89 0.55 -6.00
N ARG A 926 37.31 1.68 -5.42
CA ARG A 926 38.54 2.32 -5.82
C ARG A 926 39.61 1.79 -4.91
N HIS A 927 40.46 0.93 -5.46
CA HIS A 927 41.78 0.65 -4.91
C HIS A 927 42.50 1.98 -4.68
N LYS A 928 42.41 2.51 -3.46
CA LYS A 928 43.25 3.62 -3.04
C LYS A 928 44.63 3.01 -2.83
N ARG A 929 45.63 3.50 -3.58
CA ARG A 929 47.02 3.35 -3.14
C ARG A 929 47.08 3.93 -1.73
N ASP A 930 47.45 3.09 -0.76
CA ASP A 930 47.90 3.55 0.54
C ASP A 930 49.14 4.43 0.31
N ILE A 931 48.91 5.72 0.06
CA ILE A 931 49.92 6.72 0.34
C ILE A 931 49.91 6.80 1.86
N ARG A 932 50.83 6.08 2.49
CA ARG A 932 51.26 6.36 3.86
C ARG A 932 51.49 7.86 3.94
N GLY A 933 50.54 8.60 4.50
CA GLY A 933 50.78 9.97 4.94
C GLY A 933 51.95 9.86 5.90
N SER A 934 53.09 10.40 5.51
CA SER A 934 54.25 10.45 6.39
C SER A 934 53.85 11.26 7.62
N GLU A 935 53.57 10.58 8.73
CA GLU A 935 53.50 11.24 10.03
C GLU A 935 54.77 12.08 10.18
N PRO A 936 54.67 13.40 10.41
CA PRO A 936 55.84 14.20 10.68
C PRO A 936 56.53 13.62 11.92
N GLN A 937 57.74 13.10 11.75
CA GLN A 937 58.51 12.29 12.70
C GLN A 937 58.82 12.94 14.07
N ASN A 938 58.23 14.11 14.40
CA ASN A 938 58.45 14.83 15.65
C ASN A 938 57.20 15.67 16.08
N SER A 939 55.98 15.10 16.01
CA SER A 939 54.78 15.75 16.56
C SER A 939 54.43 15.22 17.95
N LYS A 940 53.96 16.09 18.85
CA LYS A 940 53.54 15.70 20.21
C LYS A 940 52.06 15.37 20.23
N THR A 941 51.74 14.12 20.54
CA THR A 941 50.35 13.63 20.65
C THR A 941 49.73 14.02 21.98
N LEU A 942 48.57 14.68 21.91
CA LEU A 942 47.74 15.06 23.05
C LEU A 942 46.44 14.24 22.97
N ASN A 943 46.31 13.23 23.81
CA ASN A 943 45.16 12.34 23.91
C ASN A 943 44.70 12.21 25.37
N CYS A 944 43.57 11.54 25.59
CA CYS A 944 42.96 11.39 26.92
C CYS A 944 43.74 10.58 27.93
N ASP A 945 44.80 9.89 27.51
CA ASP A 945 45.69 9.19 28.44
C ASP A 945 46.66 10.17 29.12
N ASN A 946 47.01 11.26 28.44
CA ASN A 946 48.08 12.18 28.85
C ASN A 946 47.55 13.55 29.32
N ILE A 947 46.26 13.84 29.14
CA ILE A 947 45.65 15.15 29.38
C ILE A 947 44.27 15.02 30.05
N ASN A 948 43.71 16.13 30.56
CA ASN A 948 42.38 16.10 31.17
C ASN A 948 41.28 16.12 30.09
N CYS A 949 40.46 15.08 30.06
CA CYS A 949 39.41 14.89 29.06
C CYS A 949 38.00 15.12 29.58
N LEU A 950 37.17 15.69 28.72
CA LEU A 950 35.72 15.70 28.86
C LEU A 950 35.22 14.34 28.37
N MET A 951 34.42 13.65 29.19
CA MET A 951 33.84 12.35 28.82
C MET A 951 32.40 12.57 28.35
N ILE A 952 32.10 12.07 27.16
CA ILE A 952 30.76 12.07 26.56
C ILE A 952 30.30 10.62 26.49
N ALA A 953 29.27 10.28 27.27
CA ALA A 953 28.68 8.95 27.29
C ALA A 953 27.33 8.99 26.56
N CYS A 954 27.18 8.17 25.54
CA CYS A 954 25.98 8.12 24.71
C CYS A 954 25.35 6.73 24.76
N HIS A 955 24.05 6.69 25.04
CA HIS A 955 23.26 5.47 25.06
C HIS A 955 22.48 5.35 23.75
N ILE A 956 22.61 4.19 23.10
CA ILE A 956 21.90 3.83 21.88
C ILE A 956 20.91 2.73 22.23
N GLU A 957 19.62 2.99 21.99
CA GLU A 957 18.54 2.09 22.42
C GLU A 957 18.44 0.85 21.52
N ARG A 958 18.22 1.04 20.22
CA ARG A 958 18.11 -0.05 19.22
C ARG A 958 18.72 0.38 17.89
N LEU A 959 19.50 -0.50 17.27
CA LEU A 959 20.12 -0.24 15.96
C LEU A 959 20.01 -1.47 15.07
N GLU A 960 19.19 -1.37 14.02
CA GLU A 960 18.93 -2.46 13.08
C GLU A 960 20.03 -2.63 12.02
N LYS A 961 19.97 -3.72 11.25
CA LYS A 961 20.86 -3.98 10.11
C LYS A 961 20.90 -2.77 9.17
N GLY A 962 22.10 -2.25 8.93
CA GLY A 962 22.34 -1.12 8.03
C GLY A 962 22.03 0.26 8.60
N GLN A 963 21.53 0.37 9.84
CA GLN A 963 21.34 1.66 10.49
C GLN A 963 22.64 2.19 11.11
N SER A 964 22.71 3.52 11.25
CA SER A 964 23.83 4.22 11.88
C SER A 964 23.33 5.18 12.96
N ALA A 965 24.13 5.37 14.00
CA ALA A 965 23.99 6.44 14.98
C ALA A 965 25.21 7.38 14.91
N VAL A 966 24.98 8.69 14.86
CA VAL A 966 26.04 9.68 14.62
C VAL A 966 26.10 10.70 15.75
N VAL A 967 27.32 11.00 16.21
CA VAL A 967 27.61 12.05 17.20
C VAL A 967 28.53 13.07 16.55
N LYS A 968 28.10 14.33 16.50
CA LYS A 968 28.87 15.47 15.99
C LYS A 968 29.24 16.38 17.17
N VAL A 969 30.52 16.54 17.44
CA VAL A 969 31.04 17.43 18.49
C VAL A 969 31.56 18.70 17.82
N ARG A 970 30.89 19.83 18.06
CA ARG A 970 31.33 21.14 17.57
C ARG A 970 32.22 21.80 18.62
N SER A 971 33.43 22.13 18.21
CA SER A 971 34.43 22.75 19.07
C SER A 971 35.22 23.82 18.34
N ARG A 972 36.02 24.59 19.08
CA ARG A 972 37.05 25.46 18.51
C ARG A 972 38.42 25.17 19.11
N LEU A 973 39.45 25.28 18.28
CA LEU A 973 40.83 25.22 18.74
C LEU A 973 41.15 26.50 19.52
N TRP A 974 41.62 26.36 20.76
CA TRP A 974 42.07 27.49 21.58
C TRP A 974 43.42 28.00 21.08
N ALA A 975 43.38 28.91 20.10
CA ALA A 975 44.56 29.32 19.35
C ALA A 975 45.67 29.92 20.24
N GLN A 976 45.29 30.63 21.32
CA GLN A 976 46.22 31.21 22.29
C GLN A 976 47.18 30.18 22.89
N THR A 977 46.70 28.97 23.20
CA THR A 977 47.50 27.89 23.80
C THR A 977 48.62 27.43 22.87
N PHE A 978 48.33 27.37 21.57
CA PHE A 978 49.29 26.93 20.56
C PHE A 978 50.23 28.06 20.14
N LEU A 979 49.74 29.31 20.04
CA LEU A 979 50.54 30.48 19.62
C LEU A 979 51.67 30.84 20.59
N GLN A 980 51.51 30.56 21.88
CA GLN A 980 52.57 30.74 22.88
C GLN A 980 53.76 29.78 22.66
N ARG A 981 53.56 28.70 21.89
CA ARG A 981 54.52 27.60 21.69
C ARG A 981 54.90 27.49 20.21
N LYS A 982 55.57 28.53 19.70
CA LYS A 982 55.97 28.67 18.29
C LYS A 982 56.83 27.49 17.81
N ASN A 983 56.58 27.05 16.56
CA ASN A 983 57.39 26.08 15.80
C ASN A 983 57.37 24.61 16.28
N TYR A 984 56.30 24.14 16.93
CA TYR A 984 56.16 22.71 17.29
C TYR A 984 54.83 22.14 16.78
N PRO A 985 54.82 21.04 16.00
CA PRO A 985 53.58 20.41 15.53
C PRO A 985 52.91 19.57 16.63
N TYR A 986 51.58 19.67 16.75
CA TYR A 986 50.78 18.91 17.72
C TYR A 986 49.76 18.03 17.01
N SER A 987 49.51 16.85 17.57
CA SER A 987 48.42 15.96 17.13
C SER A 987 47.41 15.84 18.28
N VAL A 988 46.23 16.43 18.12
CA VAL A 988 45.19 16.46 19.16
C VAL A 988 44.18 15.36 18.87
N ASN A 989 44.25 14.26 19.64
CA ASN A 989 43.49 13.05 19.39
C ASN A 989 42.36 12.87 20.39
N SER A 990 41.15 12.74 19.86
CA SER A 990 39.98 12.24 20.59
C SER A 990 39.91 10.72 20.48
N THR A 991 39.46 10.06 21.55
CA THR A 991 39.23 8.61 21.57
C THR A 991 37.74 8.33 21.54
N VAL A 992 37.32 7.33 20.79
CA VAL A 992 35.94 6.84 20.80
C VAL A 992 35.92 5.34 20.94
N SER A 993 35.04 4.82 21.78
CA SER A 993 34.82 3.39 21.98
C SER A 993 33.35 3.07 22.06
N TYR A 994 32.97 1.89 21.62
CA TYR A 994 31.61 1.38 21.80
C TYR A 994 31.63 0.01 22.46
N LYS A 995 30.58 -0.29 23.23
CA LYS A 995 30.35 -1.61 23.83
C LYS A 995 28.88 -1.96 23.71
N VAL A 996 28.57 -3.02 22.97
CA VAL A 996 27.20 -3.56 22.89
C VAL A 996 26.91 -4.33 24.17
N MET A 997 25.86 -3.95 24.89
CA MET A 997 25.50 -4.58 26.17
C MET A 997 24.42 -5.64 25.98
N ASP A 998 23.56 -5.51 24.97
CA ASP A 998 22.47 -6.46 24.75
C ASP A 998 22.05 -6.63 23.28
N MET A 999 21.16 -7.58 23.02
CA MET A 999 20.46 -7.75 21.75
C MET A 999 18.96 -8.02 22.03
N PRO A 1000 18.04 -7.62 21.13
CA PRO A 1000 16.60 -7.72 21.36
C PRO A 1000 16.08 -9.16 21.29
N TYR A 1001 16.93 -10.14 20.98
CA TYR A 1001 16.57 -11.54 20.77
C TYR A 1001 16.81 -12.39 22.02
N ARG A 1002 16.00 -13.45 22.19
CA ARG A 1002 16.16 -14.42 23.29
C ARG A 1002 17.48 -15.21 23.18
N ILE A 1003 17.91 -15.48 21.95
CA ILE A 1003 19.16 -16.17 21.64
C ILE A 1003 20.25 -15.11 21.50
N LYS A 1004 21.30 -15.18 22.32
CA LYS A 1004 22.39 -14.21 22.35
C LYS A 1004 23.70 -14.87 21.90
N PRO A 1005 24.58 -14.14 21.20
CA PRO A 1005 25.88 -14.67 20.82
C PRO A 1005 26.76 -14.82 22.06
N ALA A 1006 27.74 -15.74 22.00
CA ALA A 1006 28.65 -15.99 23.12
C ALA A 1006 29.52 -14.77 23.51
N ARG A 1007 29.74 -13.82 22.58
CA ARG A 1007 30.47 -12.57 22.82
C ARG A 1007 29.81 -11.44 22.02
N LEU A 1008 29.62 -10.29 22.69
CA LEU A 1008 29.10 -9.07 22.07
C LEU A 1008 30.26 -8.20 21.56
N PRO A 1009 30.06 -7.43 20.47
CA PRO A 1009 31.11 -6.63 19.85
C PRO A 1009 31.50 -5.40 20.68
N GLN A 1010 32.80 -5.08 20.67
CA GLN A 1010 33.41 -3.94 21.34
C GLN A 1010 34.68 -3.52 20.58
N GLU A 1011 34.85 -2.22 20.31
CA GLU A 1011 36.04 -1.66 19.63
C GLU A 1011 36.33 -0.23 20.12
N SER A 1012 37.56 0.24 19.88
CA SER A 1012 38.01 1.61 20.17
C SER A 1012 38.86 2.18 19.04
N LYS A 1013 38.69 3.48 18.72
CA LYS A 1013 39.40 4.19 17.65
C LYS A 1013 39.82 5.58 18.10
N SER A 1014 40.87 6.13 17.48
CA SER A 1014 41.34 7.49 17.75
C SER A 1014 41.27 8.37 16.51
N ILE A 1015 40.74 9.60 16.68
CA ILE A 1015 40.50 10.57 15.61
C ILE A 1015 41.27 11.83 15.99
N GLY A 1016 42.23 12.20 15.15
CA GLY A 1016 43.17 13.30 15.39
C GLY A 1016 42.92 14.52 14.53
N THR A 1017 43.18 15.70 15.12
CA THR A 1017 43.33 16.97 14.42
C THR A 1017 44.79 17.40 14.49
N PHE A 1018 45.43 17.62 13.34
CA PHE A 1018 46.84 18.00 13.28
C PHE A 1018 46.99 19.53 13.29
N VAL A 1019 47.78 20.07 14.21
CA VAL A 1019 48.08 21.51 14.30
C VAL A 1019 49.53 21.72 13.87
N ILE A 1020 49.73 22.42 12.75
CA ILE A 1020 51.04 22.66 12.14
C ILE A 1020 51.31 24.16 12.01
N TRP A 1021 52.60 24.53 11.99
CA TRP A 1021 53.04 25.91 11.80
C TRP A 1021 53.43 26.15 10.34
N ALA A 1022 52.99 27.27 9.77
CA ALA A 1022 53.49 27.72 8.47
C ALA A 1022 54.98 28.03 8.59
N THR A 1023 55.82 27.42 7.74
CA THR A 1023 57.23 27.78 7.62
C THR A 1023 57.34 29.22 7.12
N PRO A 1024 58.17 30.11 7.71
CA PRO A 1024 58.32 31.46 7.21
C PRO A 1024 58.86 31.43 5.78
N ASP A 1025 58.16 32.07 4.85
CA ASP A 1025 58.58 32.23 3.45
C ASP A 1025 59.95 32.91 3.40
N VAL A 1026 61.00 32.14 3.10
CA VAL A 1026 62.30 32.70 2.72
C VAL A 1026 62.20 33.13 1.27
N SER A 1027 61.58 34.29 1.02
CA SER A 1027 61.52 34.86 -0.33
C SER A 1027 62.91 35.38 -0.72
N PHE A 1028 63.66 34.62 -1.52
CA PHE A 1028 64.84 35.14 -2.21
C PHE A 1028 64.37 36.03 -3.38
N ALA A 1029 64.62 37.34 -3.30
CA ALA A 1029 64.42 38.23 -4.44
C ALA A 1029 65.37 37.86 -5.58
N ILE A 1030 64.83 37.44 -6.74
CA ILE A 1030 65.63 37.08 -7.92
C ILE A 1030 66.28 38.36 -8.47
N PRO A 1031 67.61 38.43 -8.56
CA PRO A 1031 68.30 39.63 -9.06
C PRO A 1031 67.93 39.94 -10.51
N LEU A 1032 67.68 41.22 -10.80
CA LEU A 1032 67.18 41.70 -12.10
C LEU A 1032 68.05 41.32 -13.30
N TRP A 1033 69.36 41.09 -13.08
CA TRP A 1033 70.29 40.65 -14.13
C TRP A 1033 69.96 39.24 -14.66
N VAL A 1034 69.38 38.35 -13.84
CA VAL A 1034 68.96 37.01 -14.27
C VAL A 1034 67.80 37.09 -15.25
N ILE A 1035 66.89 38.04 -15.04
CA ILE A 1035 65.76 38.31 -15.94
C ILE A 1035 66.27 38.89 -17.27
N ILE A 1036 67.20 39.85 -17.22
CA ILE A 1036 67.80 40.45 -18.43
C ILE A 1036 68.56 39.38 -19.23
N LEU A 1037 69.29 38.49 -18.55
CA LEU A 1037 70.03 37.41 -19.20
C LEU A 1037 69.10 36.43 -19.91
N ALA A 1038 67.97 36.08 -19.29
CA ALA A 1038 66.95 35.21 -19.90
C ALA A 1038 66.33 35.84 -21.16
N ILE A 1039 66.07 37.16 -21.15
CA ILE A 1039 65.53 37.88 -22.32
C ILE A 1039 66.53 37.89 -23.48
N LEU A 1040 67.82 38.16 -23.20
CA LEU A 1040 68.87 38.16 -24.21
C LEU A 1040 69.06 36.77 -24.85
N LEU A 1041 69.01 35.72 -24.02
CA LEU A 1041 69.13 34.33 -24.48
C LEU A 1041 67.92 33.93 -25.35
N GLY A 1042 66.71 34.36 -24.97
CA GLY A 1042 65.50 34.14 -25.75
C GLY A 1042 65.54 34.83 -27.12
N LEU A 1043 65.98 36.08 -27.18
CA LEU A 1043 66.13 36.82 -28.45
C LEU A 1043 67.18 36.19 -29.38
N LEU A 1044 68.27 35.67 -28.81
CA LEU A 1044 69.32 35.00 -29.57
C LEU A 1044 68.82 33.69 -30.20
N VAL A 1045 68.04 32.90 -29.46
CA VAL A 1045 67.41 31.68 -29.99
C VAL A 1045 66.41 32.00 -31.09
N LEU A 1046 65.60 33.06 -30.92
CA LEU A 1046 64.64 33.50 -31.94
C LEU A 1046 65.35 33.91 -33.23
N ALA A 1047 66.45 34.67 -33.14
CA ALA A 1047 67.23 35.09 -34.30
C ALA A 1047 67.80 33.88 -35.07
N ILE A 1048 68.35 32.89 -34.36
CA ILE A 1048 68.86 31.65 -34.97
C ILE A 1048 67.73 30.91 -35.70
N LEU A 1049 66.57 30.77 -35.07
CA LEU A 1049 65.39 30.14 -35.68
C LEU A 1049 64.94 30.86 -36.95
N THR A 1050 64.88 32.19 -36.95
CA THR A 1050 64.52 32.96 -38.15
C THR A 1050 65.53 32.79 -39.29
N LEU A 1051 66.82 32.72 -38.98
CA LEU A 1051 67.89 32.47 -39.95
C LEU A 1051 67.79 31.07 -40.56
N VAL A 1052 67.49 30.06 -39.74
CA VAL A 1052 67.24 28.69 -40.21
C VAL A 1052 66.01 28.63 -41.12
N MET A 1053 64.89 29.25 -40.71
CA MET A 1053 63.66 29.29 -41.51
C MET A 1053 63.85 30.03 -42.84
N TRP A 1054 64.65 31.10 -42.87
CA TRP A 1054 65.02 31.81 -44.10
C TRP A 1054 65.88 30.94 -45.02
N LYS A 1055 66.90 30.26 -44.48
CA LYS A 1055 67.78 29.39 -45.27
C LYS A 1055 67.06 28.13 -45.81
N CYS A 1056 65.99 27.69 -45.14
CA CYS A 1056 65.13 26.59 -45.57
C CYS A 1056 64.06 27.00 -46.60
N GLY A 1057 64.12 28.22 -47.16
CA GLY A 1057 63.24 28.64 -48.27
C GLY A 1057 61.77 28.80 -47.88
N PHE A 1058 61.48 28.95 -46.58
CA PHE A 1058 60.10 29.02 -46.08
C PHE A 1058 59.35 30.29 -46.54
N PHE A 1059 60.06 31.37 -46.86
CA PHE A 1059 59.45 32.67 -47.19
C PHE A 1059 59.26 32.93 -48.69
N ASP A 1060 59.66 32.01 -49.58
CA ASP A 1060 59.43 32.13 -51.02
C ASP A 1060 58.26 31.24 -51.47
N ARG A 1061 57.05 31.81 -51.54
CA ARG A 1061 55.93 31.18 -52.28
C ARG A 1061 55.28 32.16 -53.26
N ALA A 1062 55.29 31.75 -54.52
CA ALA A 1062 54.60 32.36 -55.64
C ALA A 1062 53.07 32.12 -55.56
N ARG A 1063 52.29 33.16 -55.85
CA ARG A 1063 50.81 33.10 -55.95
C ARG A 1063 50.39 32.57 -57.33
N PRO A 1064 49.36 31.71 -57.44
CA PRO A 1064 48.62 31.53 -58.69
C PRO A 1064 47.50 32.60 -58.83
N PRO A 1065 47.14 33.03 -60.06
CA PRO A 1065 46.20 34.12 -60.33
C PRO A 1065 44.74 33.65 -60.50
N LYS A 1066 43.87 34.66 -60.56
CA LYS A 1066 42.40 34.66 -60.59
C LYS A 1066 41.78 34.45 -61.99
N ASP A 1067 40.51 34.04 -61.93
CA ASP A 1067 39.39 34.18 -62.88
C ASP A 1067 39.32 33.20 -64.09
N ASP A 1068 38.27 32.36 -64.16
CA ASP A 1068 37.05 32.64 -64.96
C ASP A 1068 36.04 31.46 -65.00
N VAL A 1069 34.77 31.80 -64.78
CA VAL A 1069 33.52 31.46 -65.53
C VAL A 1069 33.08 29.99 -65.75
N SER A 1070 31.74 29.84 -65.68
CA SER A 1070 30.84 28.82 -66.24
C SER A 1070 30.88 27.40 -65.68
N ASP A 1071 29.89 27.08 -64.84
CA ASP A 1071 28.79 26.14 -65.17
C ASP A 1071 28.20 25.57 -63.89
N ARG A 1072 26.99 26.04 -63.55
CA ARG A 1072 26.20 25.48 -62.45
C ARG A 1072 24.81 25.16 -62.97
N GLU A 1073 24.75 24.17 -63.85
CA GLU A 1073 23.55 23.41 -64.17
C GLU A 1073 23.81 21.91 -63.90
N GLN A 1074 22.89 21.33 -63.13
CA GLN A 1074 22.43 19.94 -63.13
C GLN A 1074 23.46 18.79 -63.27
N LEU A 1075 23.51 17.91 -62.26
CA LEU A 1075 23.10 16.50 -62.39
C LEU A 1075 23.26 15.74 -61.06
N THR A 1076 22.10 15.37 -60.54
CA THR A 1076 21.69 14.16 -59.84
C THR A 1076 22.69 13.04 -59.50
N SER A 1077 22.34 12.41 -58.37
CA SER A 1077 22.17 10.98 -58.09
C SER A 1077 23.26 10.21 -57.33
N GLU A 1078 22.81 9.80 -56.15
CA GLU A 1078 22.83 8.44 -55.60
C GLU A 1078 24.12 7.83 -55.04
N LYS A 1079 23.91 7.32 -53.80
CA LYS A 1079 24.41 6.06 -53.21
C LYS A 1079 25.92 5.99 -52.94
N SER A 1080 26.39 5.42 -51.84
CA SER A 1080 25.77 4.67 -50.74
C SER A 1080 26.88 4.36 -49.71
N THR A 1081 26.47 4.26 -48.43
CA THR A 1081 26.92 3.28 -47.40
C THR A 1081 28.40 2.96 -47.23
N GLU A 1082 28.94 3.19 -46.02
CA GLU A 1082 29.17 2.17 -44.96
C GLU A 1082 30.09 2.74 -43.87
N ALA A 1083 29.58 2.80 -42.62
CA ALA A 1083 30.23 2.46 -41.35
C ALA A 1083 29.33 2.91 -40.19
#